data_AF-A0A2E0QAI0-F1
#
_entry.id   AF-A0A2E0QAI0-F1
#
_cell.length_a   1.000
_cell.length_b   1.000
_cell.length_c   1.000
_cell.angle_alpha   90.00
_cell.angle_beta   90.00
_cell.angle_gamma   90.00
#
_symmetry.space_group_name_H-M   'P 1'
#
loop_
_entity.id
_entity.type
_entity.pdbx_description
1 polymer ?
#
loop_
_entity_poly.entity_id
_entity_poly.type
_entity_poly.pdbx_seq_one_letter_code
_entity_poly.pdbx_strand_id
1 'polypeptide(L)'
;MILQKINIIERLGKFQNCSANDPSCHFEQSTVIFAPNGHGKTTLTDIIRSLSEKNPDYILGRKRLGETVSPKVSISISGQTYNFENQTWGTVLPSGRIHIFDPVYISENLFTQTITDEHQTKLSRIVLGHQGVALANQLEEKKQQKTTKDTELKQKKQSYTRNQPMLNGQTVDIDRYLQIAEGHTSEDVGNQIQATTIEIQNFQNLQEIQSLPLATKINFNAPDLLALKNAYGQNIDASHEEAKKRVDAHIQHHHAKPANSAHFIKQGLEQIKDDACPLCSQSLTGSDITALLDAYRSCFDGLYDDFITTLKQSGDIFRNWNMEARINELGTEYLASKDRIEPWEKHIGKIAYPDISQLIAAAKTELETEYKQIAAELLQKEQNPRSEINEPLFDGFIEKITAITDAVTTYNQSIDDMAPKISALRAGLDTANLDTLQLKLEELNLIKKRLTTEEETFCTEYKALKTESEKLAQDVETLTIQLDQHAKSILGDDSNPLFESDINQVLEDLGAEFRIKKLEIKMDGRKKTASQTIFALEILGQSVSLAAANQNQPNFKNTLSEGDKGTLAFALFLTSLKNDPSLSNALVVFDDPLSSMDEHRRYNTCKKLAELSQQCAQVITLSHNRHFVLQMEEVYKKKNLTSPRFIKIQRKATKDSEIVALDIEEERKEQHHKNIDDLNTYLTSDHKTTADIQDMIRETLEVHLKFKFYLHLKGRGLIGLGTIADTLQGLNKITVEHCAKIKELAGLSNDAHHGNLPAPVSATLSRDEILPEVRDTLALLEKI
;
A
#
# COMPACT_ATOMS: atom_id res chain seq x y z
N MET A 1 -16.39 32.28 13.43
CA MET A 1 -15.10 32.70 14.00
C MET A 1 -15.11 34.21 14.10
N ILE A 2 -14.88 34.79 15.29
CA ILE A 2 -14.94 36.25 15.52
C ILE A 2 -13.69 36.69 16.29
N LEU A 3 -12.87 37.56 15.69
CA LEU A 3 -11.86 38.36 16.38
C LEU A 3 -12.59 39.39 17.24
N GLN A 4 -12.38 39.36 18.55
CA GLN A 4 -13.09 40.21 19.51
C GLN A 4 -12.29 41.45 19.87
N LYS A 5 -10.98 41.29 20.14
CA LYS A 5 -10.11 42.41 20.51
C LYS A 5 -8.63 42.09 20.38
N ILE A 6 -7.85 43.15 20.30
CA ILE A 6 -6.39 43.13 20.39
C ILE A 6 -6.02 43.44 21.83
N ASN A 7 -5.50 42.44 22.55
CA ASN A 7 -5.13 42.59 23.96
C ASN A 7 -3.83 43.38 24.08
N ILE A 8 -2.81 43.00 23.31
CA ILE A 8 -1.52 43.70 23.28
C ILE A 8 -0.81 43.51 21.93
N ILE A 9 -0.13 44.57 21.47
CA ILE A 9 0.90 44.55 20.42
C ILE A 9 2.12 45.28 20.97
N GLU A 10 3.23 44.57 21.11
CA GLU A 10 4.46 45.08 21.70
C GLU A 10 5.65 44.88 20.76
N ARG A 11 6.48 45.93 20.58
CA ARG A 11 7.71 45.94 19.76
C ARG A 11 7.51 45.48 18.30
N LEU A 12 6.37 45.78 17.70
CA LEU A 12 6.03 45.33 16.34
C LEU A 12 5.73 46.50 15.41
N GLY A 13 6.55 46.66 14.36
CA GLY A 13 6.42 47.71 13.36
C GLY A 13 6.40 49.10 13.98
N LYS A 14 5.21 49.71 14.00
CA LYS A 14 4.96 51.06 14.52
C LYS A 14 4.35 51.07 15.93
N PHE A 15 4.08 49.90 16.52
CA PHE A 15 3.51 49.74 17.85
C PHE A 15 4.62 49.42 18.87
N GLN A 16 4.85 50.30 19.86
CA GLN A 16 5.76 49.98 20.97
C GLN A 16 5.10 49.10 22.01
N ASN A 17 3.95 49.56 22.52
CA ASN A 17 3.13 48.90 23.50
C ASN A 17 1.71 49.45 23.33
N CYS A 18 0.92 48.76 22.51
CA CYS A 18 -0.45 49.13 22.20
C CYS A 18 -1.39 48.10 22.83
N SER A 19 -2.37 48.58 23.58
CA SER A 19 -3.49 47.77 24.08
C SER A 19 -4.80 48.46 23.72
N ALA A 20 -5.72 47.71 23.12
CA ALA A 20 -7.02 48.21 22.66
C ALA A 20 -8.12 47.66 23.58
N ASN A 21 -8.00 47.94 24.88
CA ASN A 21 -8.87 47.37 25.91
C ASN A 21 -10.20 48.14 26.10
N ASP A 22 -10.34 49.31 25.49
CA ASP A 22 -11.60 50.05 25.50
C ASP A 22 -12.66 49.25 24.72
N PRO A 23 -13.85 48.99 25.29
CA PRO A 23 -14.94 48.29 24.59
C PRO A 23 -15.34 48.92 23.25
N SER A 24 -15.14 50.22 23.07
CA SER A 24 -15.38 50.92 21.80
C SER A 24 -14.39 50.52 20.69
N CYS A 25 -13.24 49.94 21.07
CA CYS A 25 -12.22 49.39 20.17
C CYS A 25 -12.37 47.87 19.96
N HIS A 26 -13.37 47.23 20.57
CA HIS A 26 -13.66 45.83 20.31
C HIS A 26 -14.27 45.67 18.91
N PHE A 27 -13.90 44.57 18.27
CA PHE A 27 -14.32 44.22 16.94
C PHE A 27 -15.72 43.57 17.01
N GLU A 28 -16.60 43.98 16.09
CA GLU A 28 -17.94 43.40 15.92
C GLU A 28 -18.02 42.71 14.55
N GLN A 29 -19.20 42.18 14.18
CA GLN A 29 -19.44 41.53 12.89
C GLN A 29 -18.97 42.37 11.70
N SER A 30 -19.15 43.70 11.74
CA SER A 30 -18.65 44.62 10.74
C SER A 30 -17.77 45.67 11.41
N THR A 31 -16.47 45.62 11.15
CA THR A 31 -15.48 46.55 11.73
C THR A 31 -14.72 47.28 10.63
N VAL A 32 -14.69 48.61 10.67
CA VAL A 32 -13.92 49.45 9.77
C VAL A 32 -12.81 50.14 10.55
N ILE A 33 -11.57 50.02 10.06
CA ILE A 33 -10.38 50.60 10.68
C ILE A 33 -9.82 51.68 9.75
N PHE A 34 -9.91 52.93 10.18
CA PHE A 34 -9.25 54.04 9.53
C PHE A 34 -7.79 54.15 10.00
N ALA A 35 -6.85 54.12 9.06
CA ALA A 35 -5.44 54.23 9.38
C ALA A 35 -4.68 54.93 8.24
N PRO A 36 -4.19 56.17 8.46
CA PRO A 36 -3.32 56.85 7.50
C PRO A 36 -2.09 56.02 7.13
N ASN A 37 -1.52 56.29 5.96
CA ASN A 37 -0.36 55.56 5.48
C ASN A 37 0.81 55.65 6.47
N GLY A 38 1.47 54.52 6.70
CA GLY A 38 2.57 54.41 7.64
C GLY A 38 2.17 54.33 9.12
N HIS A 39 0.87 54.24 9.47
CA HIS A 39 0.42 54.13 10.86
C HIS A 39 0.36 52.69 11.40
N GLY A 40 0.59 51.66 10.58
CA GLY A 40 0.63 50.26 11.04
C GLY A 40 -0.58 49.39 10.65
N LYS A 41 -1.38 49.85 9.69
CA LYS A 41 -2.48 49.09 9.09
C LYS A 41 -2.08 47.69 8.62
N THR A 42 -1.12 47.60 7.70
CA THR A 42 -0.62 46.31 7.19
C THR A 42 0.07 45.47 8.26
N THR A 43 0.59 46.10 9.33
CA THR A 43 1.09 45.36 10.49
C THR A 43 -0.04 44.59 11.18
N LEU A 44 -1.25 45.16 11.26
CA LEU A 44 -2.40 44.46 11.81
C LEU A 44 -2.87 43.31 10.88
N THR A 45 -2.90 43.54 9.57
CA THR A 45 -3.18 42.50 8.57
C THR A 45 -2.21 41.32 8.71
N ASP A 46 -0.91 41.60 8.85
CA ASP A 46 0.13 40.55 8.95
C ASP A 46 0.12 39.80 10.28
N ILE A 47 -0.35 40.42 11.37
CA ILE A 47 -0.63 39.68 12.63
C ILE A 47 -1.69 38.62 12.38
N ILE A 48 -2.79 38.99 11.71
CA ILE A 48 -3.91 38.08 11.43
C ILE A 48 -3.46 36.99 10.45
N ARG A 49 -2.68 37.35 9.43
CA ARG A 49 -2.08 36.42 8.46
C ARG A 49 -1.15 35.41 9.15
N SER A 50 -0.24 35.90 10.00
CA SER A 50 0.68 35.05 10.77
C SER A 50 -0.06 33.99 11.58
N LEU A 51 -1.16 34.37 12.24
CA LEU A 51 -1.98 33.43 13.00
C LEU A 51 -2.69 32.43 12.09
N SER A 52 -3.26 32.89 10.97
CA SER A 52 -4.02 32.05 10.03
C SER A 52 -3.13 31.00 9.35
N GLU A 53 -1.99 31.42 8.81
CA GLU A 53 -1.07 30.58 8.05
C GLU A 53 -0.08 29.81 8.93
N LYS A 54 -0.10 30.05 10.25
CA LYS A 54 0.82 29.48 11.23
C LYS A 54 2.28 29.79 10.87
N ASN A 55 2.51 30.97 10.30
CA ASN A 55 3.81 31.43 9.86
C ASN A 55 4.30 32.61 10.71
N PRO A 56 5.25 32.40 11.64
CA PRO A 56 5.84 33.45 12.46
C PRO A 56 6.55 34.57 11.68
N ASP A 57 7.00 34.30 10.45
CA ASP A 57 7.84 35.21 9.68
C ASP A 57 7.16 36.56 9.40
N TYR A 58 5.84 36.56 9.24
CA TYR A 58 5.05 37.79 9.07
C TYR A 58 5.16 38.75 10.27
N ILE A 59 5.33 38.23 11.49
CA ILE A 59 5.57 39.03 12.70
C ILE A 59 7.06 39.33 12.85
N LEU A 60 7.92 38.32 12.72
CA LEU A 60 9.36 38.47 12.93
C LEU A 60 10.00 39.43 11.93
N GLY A 61 9.61 39.36 10.65
CA GLY A 61 10.05 40.26 9.60
C GLY A 61 9.61 41.72 9.81
N ARG A 62 8.64 41.96 10.69
CA ARG A 62 8.16 43.30 11.08
C ARG A 62 8.62 43.75 12.45
N LYS A 63 9.57 43.04 13.08
CA LYS A 63 10.15 43.48 14.37
C LYS A 63 10.56 44.95 14.28
N ARG A 64 10.23 45.73 15.32
CA ARG A 64 10.60 47.14 15.38
C ARG A 64 12.12 47.30 15.27
N LEU A 65 12.56 48.24 14.44
CA LEU A 65 13.98 48.51 14.22
C LEU A 65 14.64 49.03 15.52
N GLY A 66 15.82 48.50 15.85
CA GLY A 66 16.57 48.85 17.05
C GLY A 66 16.23 48.02 18.30
N GLU A 67 15.19 47.18 18.26
CA GLU A 67 14.82 46.30 19.38
C GLU A 67 15.60 44.98 19.34
N THR A 68 16.15 44.56 20.48
CA THR A 68 16.82 43.25 20.65
C THR A 68 15.84 42.17 21.11
N VAL A 69 14.77 42.57 21.79
CA VAL A 69 13.73 41.67 22.31
C VAL A 69 12.73 41.31 21.22
N SER A 70 12.22 40.07 21.24
CA SER A 70 11.22 39.62 20.28
C SER A 70 9.88 40.36 20.44
N PRO A 71 9.12 40.56 19.34
CA PRO A 71 7.76 41.10 19.42
C PRO A 71 6.84 40.20 20.26
N LYS A 72 5.84 40.81 20.88
CA LYS A 72 4.78 40.10 21.60
C LYS A 72 3.42 40.57 21.08
N VAL A 73 2.54 39.61 20.79
CA VAL A 73 1.18 39.89 20.33
C VAL A 73 0.21 39.01 21.11
N SER A 74 -0.93 39.58 21.51
CA SER A 74 -2.02 38.82 22.11
C SER A 74 -3.34 39.32 21.55
N ILE A 75 -4.13 38.39 21.01
CA ILE A 75 -5.44 38.67 20.41
C ILE A 75 -6.48 37.68 20.93
N SER A 76 -7.71 38.15 21.09
CA SER A 76 -8.83 37.33 21.56
C SER A 76 -9.76 36.98 20.40
N ILE A 77 -9.94 35.70 20.11
CA ILE A 77 -10.83 35.19 19.06
C ILE A 77 -11.83 34.23 19.70
N SER A 78 -13.12 34.53 19.60
CA SER A 78 -14.23 33.67 20.04
C SER A 78 -14.08 33.16 21.49
N GLY A 79 -13.63 34.04 22.39
CA GLY A 79 -13.41 33.74 23.81
C GLY A 79 -12.06 33.11 24.16
N GLN A 80 -11.24 32.77 23.15
CA GLN A 80 -9.90 32.20 23.33
C GLN A 80 -8.82 33.25 23.07
N THR A 81 -7.76 33.23 23.88
CA THR A 81 -6.61 34.15 23.74
C THR A 81 -5.49 33.45 22.99
N TYR A 82 -5.04 34.04 21.89
CA TYR A 82 -3.89 33.60 21.11
C TYR A 82 -2.71 34.52 21.40
N ASN A 83 -1.63 33.95 21.91
CA ASN A 83 -0.40 34.67 22.26
C ASN A 83 0.74 34.28 21.31
N PHE A 84 1.37 35.29 20.73
CA PHE A 84 2.66 35.17 20.07
C PHE A 84 3.76 35.61 21.04
N GLU A 85 4.53 34.64 21.52
CA GLU A 85 5.65 34.83 22.44
C GLU A 85 6.77 33.86 22.06
N ASN A 86 8.02 34.18 22.39
CA ASN A 86 9.17 33.32 22.06
C ASN A 86 9.23 32.91 20.57
N GLN A 87 8.89 33.85 19.68
CA GLN A 87 8.92 33.68 18.22
C GLN A 87 7.91 32.66 17.66
N THR A 88 6.91 32.25 18.44
CA THR A 88 5.88 31.28 17.99
C THR A 88 4.50 31.60 18.55
N TRP A 89 3.45 31.09 17.91
CA TRP A 89 2.09 31.13 18.44
C TRP A 89 1.88 29.97 19.42
N GLY A 90 1.45 30.26 20.65
CA GLY A 90 1.25 29.26 21.69
C GLY A 90 -0.01 28.39 21.52
N THR A 91 -0.94 28.78 20.64
CA THR A 91 -2.16 28.02 20.35
C THR A 91 -2.42 28.05 18.85
N VAL A 92 -2.81 26.89 18.31
CA VAL A 92 -3.03 26.72 16.88
C VAL A 92 -4.48 27.07 16.54
N LEU A 93 -4.67 28.00 15.61
CA LEU A 93 -5.97 28.28 15.04
C LEU A 93 -6.37 27.16 14.06
N PRO A 94 -7.63 26.67 14.08
CA PRO A 94 -8.13 25.78 13.04
C PRO A 94 -8.02 26.43 11.65
N SER A 95 -7.44 25.71 10.69
CA SER A 95 -7.19 26.20 9.33
C SER A 95 -8.49 26.51 8.57
N GLY A 96 -8.42 27.40 7.58
CA GLY A 96 -9.49 27.62 6.60
C GLY A 96 -10.68 28.47 7.08
N ARG A 97 -10.48 29.35 8.06
CA ARG A 97 -11.56 30.22 8.61
C ARG A 97 -11.27 31.72 8.53
N ILE A 98 -10.11 32.10 8.00
CA ILE A 98 -9.73 33.50 7.80
C ILE A 98 -9.34 33.68 6.33
N HIS A 99 -9.99 34.63 5.65
CA HIS A 99 -9.63 35.03 4.29
C HIS A 99 -9.13 36.47 4.31
N ILE A 100 -8.01 36.73 3.65
CA ILE A 100 -7.36 38.03 3.65
C ILE A 100 -7.22 38.50 2.20
N PHE A 101 -7.76 39.68 1.91
CA PHE A 101 -7.56 40.39 0.67
C PHE A 101 -6.71 41.63 0.94
N ASP A 102 -5.49 41.61 0.42
CA ASP A 102 -4.50 42.67 0.56
C ASP A 102 -3.54 42.67 -0.66
N PRO A 103 -2.56 43.58 -0.73
CA PRO A 103 -1.60 43.59 -1.82
C PRO A 103 -0.80 42.28 -1.99
N VAL A 104 -0.59 41.52 -0.92
CA VAL A 104 0.10 40.23 -0.97
C VAL A 104 -0.78 39.19 -1.66
N TYR A 105 -2.06 39.08 -1.27
CA TYR A 105 -3.05 38.21 -1.92
C TYR A 105 -3.12 38.51 -3.41
N ILE A 106 -3.20 39.80 -3.79
CA ILE A 106 -3.15 40.21 -5.18
C ILE A 106 -1.86 39.65 -5.77
N SER A 107 -0.68 40.08 -5.34
CA SER A 107 0.59 39.66 -5.95
C SER A 107 0.81 38.13 -6.07
N GLU A 108 0.30 37.35 -5.13
CA GLU A 108 0.46 35.89 -5.09
C GLU A 108 -0.54 35.13 -5.97
N ASN A 109 -1.76 35.67 -6.13
CA ASN A 109 -2.87 34.96 -6.79
C ASN A 109 -3.33 35.66 -8.07
N LEU A 110 -3.00 36.94 -8.24
CA LEU A 110 -3.44 37.84 -9.29
C LEU A 110 -2.37 38.89 -9.70
N PHE A 111 -2.25 39.04 -10.99
CA PHE A 111 -0.98 39.42 -11.61
C PHE A 111 -0.70 40.93 -11.57
N THR A 112 0.55 41.31 -11.26
CA THR A 112 1.00 42.72 -11.33
C THR A 112 1.59 43.08 -12.71
N GLN A 113 2.32 42.17 -13.37
CA GLN A 113 2.96 42.44 -14.68
C GLN A 113 2.81 41.35 -15.75
N THR A 114 2.96 40.05 -15.45
CA THR A 114 2.80 38.96 -16.45
C THR A 114 2.17 37.72 -15.84
N ILE A 115 1.38 37.00 -16.64
CA ILE A 115 0.71 35.76 -16.25
C ILE A 115 1.71 34.60 -16.38
N THR A 116 2.00 33.94 -15.26
CA THR A 116 2.92 32.79 -15.18
C THR A 116 2.14 31.51 -14.91
N ASP A 117 2.76 30.36 -15.22
CA ASP A 117 2.20 29.03 -14.90
C ASP A 117 1.86 28.88 -13.41
N GLU A 118 2.67 29.46 -12.52
CA GLU A 118 2.47 29.38 -11.06
C GLU A 118 1.18 30.09 -10.65
N HIS A 119 0.96 31.30 -11.15
CA HIS A 119 -0.25 32.06 -10.87
C HIS A 119 -1.50 31.37 -11.44
N GLN A 120 -1.43 30.79 -12.66
CA GLN A 120 -2.54 30.00 -13.22
C GLN A 120 -2.86 28.77 -12.38
N THR A 121 -1.84 28.20 -11.73
CA THR A 121 -2.00 27.07 -10.80
C THR A 121 -2.61 27.51 -9.46
N LYS A 122 -2.20 28.66 -8.91
CA LYS A 122 -2.82 29.21 -7.69
C LYS A 122 -4.28 29.61 -7.93
N LEU A 123 -4.55 30.23 -9.08
CA LEU A 123 -5.90 30.60 -9.47
C LEU A 123 -6.81 29.38 -9.63
N SER A 124 -6.31 28.26 -10.19
CA SER A 124 -7.13 27.05 -10.29
C SER A 124 -7.49 26.50 -8.92
N ARG A 125 -6.60 26.59 -7.94
CA ARG A 125 -6.87 26.21 -6.54
C ARG A 125 -7.91 27.11 -5.89
N ILE A 126 -7.92 28.41 -6.22
CA ILE A 126 -8.96 29.35 -5.78
C ILE A 126 -10.31 28.99 -6.39
N VAL A 127 -10.37 28.76 -7.71
CA VAL A 127 -11.61 28.41 -8.42
C VAL A 127 -12.16 27.07 -7.94
N LEU A 128 -11.30 26.07 -7.75
CA LEU A 128 -11.69 24.73 -7.28
C LEU A 128 -12.20 24.70 -5.83
N GLY A 129 -11.88 25.72 -5.03
CA GLY A 129 -12.22 25.80 -3.62
C GLY A 129 -11.61 24.68 -2.77
N HIS A 130 -11.97 24.63 -1.48
CA HIS A 130 -11.38 23.69 -0.52
C HIS A 130 -11.52 22.21 -0.95
N GLN A 131 -12.70 21.82 -1.45
CA GLN A 131 -12.96 20.44 -1.88
C GLN A 131 -12.12 20.04 -3.10
N GLY A 132 -12.06 20.89 -4.13
CA GLY A 132 -11.28 20.58 -5.32
C GLY A 132 -9.78 20.62 -5.06
N VAL A 133 -9.30 21.49 -4.16
CA VAL A 133 -7.91 21.48 -3.69
C VAL A 133 -7.58 20.19 -2.93
N ALA A 134 -8.49 19.69 -2.09
CA ALA A 134 -8.29 18.42 -1.39
C ALA A 134 -8.20 17.24 -2.37
N LEU A 135 -9.08 17.18 -3.37
CA LEU A 135 -9.04 16.18 -4.43
C LEU A 135 -7.74 16.26 -5.24
N ALA A 136 -7.30 17.46 -5.61
CA ALA A 136 -6.05 17.69 -6.34
C ALA A 136 -4.82 17.21 -5.54
N ASN A 137 -4.77 17.50 -4.23
CA ASN A 137 -3.69 17.04 -3.35
C ASN A 137 -3.66 15.51 -3.21
N GLN A 138 -4.83 14.88 -3.03
CA GLN A 138 -4.91 13.41 -2.96
C GLN A 138 -4.48 12.76 -4.28
N LEU A 139 -4.88 13.34 -5.41
CA LEU A 139 -4.48 12.87 -6.73
C LEU A 139 -2.97 12.99 -6.93
N GLU A 140 -2.35 14.10 -6.51
CA GLU A 140 -0.91 14.32 -6.54
C GLU A 140 -0.16 13.28 -5.70
N GLU A 141 -0.61 13.06 -4.46
CA GLU A 141 -0.03 12.06 -3.56
C GLU A 141 -0.10 10.65 -4.17
N LYS A 142 -1.26 10.26 -4.71
CA LYS A 142 -1.46 8.95 -5.34
C LYS A 142 -0.63 8.76 -6.61
N LYS A 143 -0.48 9.80 -7.44
CA LYS A 143 0.41 9.79 -8.61
C LYS A 143 1.88 9.62 -8.22
N GLN A 144 2.33 10.26 -7.14
CA GLN A 144 3.69 10.10 -6.64
C GLN A 144 3.92 8.68 -6.11
N GLN A 145 3.01 8.16 -5.29
CA GLN A 145 3.04 6.77 -4.80
C GLN A 145 3.08 5.78 -5.98
N LYS A 146 2.24 5.98 -7.00
CA LYS A 146 2.23 5.13 -8.21
C LYS A 146 3.57 5.16 -8.94
N THR A 147 4.16 6.34 -9.13
CA THR A 147 5.46 6.48 -9.81
C THR A 147 6.55 5.70 -9.07
N THR A 148 6.59 5.80 -7.74
CA THR A 148 7.52 5.05 -6.90
C THR A 148 7.33 3.55 -7.07
N LYS A 149 6.08 3.07 -6.94
CA LYS A 149 5.75 1.64 -7.05
C LYS A 149 6.00 1.06 -8.45
N ASP A 150 5.70 1.82 -9.51
CA ASP A 150 6.03 1.42 -10.89
C ASP A 150 7.55 1.29 -11.09
N THR A 151 8.33 2.17 -10.44
CA THR A 151 9.79 2.11 -10.49
C THR A 151 10.34 0.88 -9.78
N GLU A 152 9.83 0.59 -8.57
CA GLU A 152 10.15 -0.63 -7.81
C GLU A 152 9.78 -1.90 -8.61
N LEU A 153 8.56 -1.94 -9.17
CA LEU A 153 8.09 -3.04 -10.00
C LEU A 153 8.96 -3.24 -11.24
N LYS A 154 9.36 -2.16 -11.91
CA LYS A 154 10.27 -2.19 -13.06
C LYS A 154 11.65 -2.73 -12.68
N GLN A 155 12.22 -2.29 -11.55
CA GLN A 155 13.50 -2.78 -11.05
C GLN A 155 13.43 -4.27 -10.70
N LYS A 156 12.36 -4.70 -10.03
CA LYS A 156 12.12 -6.12 -9.69
C LYS A 156 11.96 -6.97 -10.95
N LYS A 157 11.20 -6.50 -11.95
CA LYS A 157 11.09 -7.16 -13.27
C LYS A 157 12.45 -7.25 -13.96
N GLN A 158 13.26 -6.20 -13.90
CA GLN A 158 14.60 -6.20 -14.50
C GLN A 158 15.55 -7.19 -13.81
N SER A 159 15.47 -7.36 -12.49
CA SER A 159 16.24 -8.40 -11.78
C SER A 159 15.86 -9.82 -12.22
N TYR A 160 14.59 -10.06 -12.52
CA TYR A 160 14.13 -11.31 -13.12
C TYR A 160 14.69 -11.50 -14.52
N THR A 161 14.57 -10.49 -15.40
CA THR A 161 15.07 -10.57 -16.79
C THR A 161 16.58 -10.86 -16.86
N ARG A 162 17.37 -10.36 -15.91
CA ARG A 162 18.83 -10.63 -15.88
C ARG A 162 19.16 -12.09 -15.59
N ASN A 163 18.36 -12.76 -14.76
CA ASN A 163 18.58 -14.14 -14.31
C ASN A 163 17.45 -15.05 -14.79
N GLN A 164 16.85 -14.72 -15.94
CA GLN A 164 15.61 -15.33 -16.40
C GLN A 164 15.85 -16.81 -16.68
N PRO A 165 15.07 -17.71 -16.05
CA PRO A 165 15.21 -19.13 -16.33
C PRO A 165 14.86 -19.43 -17.80
N MET A 166 15.60 -20.38 -18.36
CA MET A 166 15.37 -20.93 -19.68
C MET A 166 14.58 -22.23 -19.56
N LEU A 167 13.72 -22.49 -20.53
CA LEU A 167 13.08 -23.77 -20.72
C LEU A 167 13.04 -24.07 -22.22
N ASN A 168 13.58 -25.21 -22.65
CA ASN A 168 13.68 -25.56 -24.07
C ASN A 168 14.36 -24.46 -24.92
N GLY A 169 15.41 -23.83 -24.39
CA GLY A 169 16.12 -22.73 -25.06
C GLY A 169 15.33 -21.41 -25.17
N GLN A 170 14.14 -21.30 -24.58
CA GLN A 170 13.31 -20.09 -24.58
C GLN A 170 13.23 -19.45 -23.19
N THR A 171 13.12 -18.13 -23.13
CA THR A 171 12.94 -17.40 -21.86
C THR A 171 11.54 -17.67 -21.32
N VAL A 172 11.44 -17.95 -20.02
CA VAL A 172 10.14 -18.12 -19.35
C VAL A 172 9.62 -16.75 -18.94
N ASP A 173 8.45 -16.33 -19.43
CA ASP A 173 7.83 -15.08 -18.99
C ASP A 173 7.55 -15.07 -17.48
N ILE A 174 7.62 -13.88 -16.85
CA ILE A 174 7.44 -13.75 -15.41
C ILE A 174 6.04 -14.21 -14.98
N ASP A 175 4.98 -13.92 -15.74
CA ASP A 175 3.63 -14.31 -15.38
C ASP A 175 3.48 -15.85 -15.42
N ARG A 176 4.12 -16.53 -16.38
CA ARG A 176 4.21 -18.01 -16.40
C ARG A 176 5.02 -18.55 -15.21
N TYR A 177 6.15 -17.93 -14.89
CA TYR A 177 7.01 -18.34 -13.78
C TYR A 177 6.33 -18.18 -12.40
N LEU A 178 5.46 -17.18 -12.26
CA LEU A 178 4.67 -16.98 -11.04
C LEU A 178 3.68 -18.12 -10.76
N GLN A 179 3.27 -18.87 -11.80
CA GLN A 179 2.26 -19.93 -11.75
C GLN A 179 2.84 -21.35 -11.80
N ILE A 180 4.08 -21.53 -12.31
CA ILE A 180 4.63 -22.86 -12.61
C ILE A 180 4.74 -23.81 -11.42
N ALA A 181 4.79 -23.28 -10.19
CA ALA A 181 4.85 -24.07 -8.95
C ALA A 181 3.46 -24.34 -8.32
N GLU A 182 2.37 -23.82 -8.88
CA GLU A 182 1.04 -24.07 -8.35
C GLU A 182 0.72 -25.57 -8.41
N GLY A 183 0.19 -26.11 -7.31
CA GLY A 183 -0.16 -27.53 -7.18
C GLY A 183 1.00 -28.50 -6.98
N HIS A 184 2.23 -28.01 -6.82
CA HIS A 184 3.42 -28.83 -6.63
C HIS A 184 4.03 -28.67 -5.22
N THR A 185 4.53 -29.76 -4.64
CA THR A 185 5.33 -29.73 -3.41
C THR A 185 6.79 -30.04 -3.70
N SER A 186 7.72 -29.58 -2.85
CA SER A 186 9.15 -29.86 -3.01
C SER A 186 9.47 -31.36 -2.94
N GLU A 187 8.70 -32.12 -2.16
CA GLU A 187 8.86 -33.57 -2.05
C GLU A 187 8.40 -34.28 -3.33
N ASP A 188 7.20 -33.94 -3.82
CA ASP A 188 6.66 -34.54 -5.05
C ASP A 188 7.56 -34.27 -6.26
N VAL A 189 8.01 -33.02 -6.41
CA VAL A 189 8.92 -32.62 -7.50
C VAL A 189 10.28 -33.30 -7.35
N GLY A 190 10.79 -33.43 -6.12
CA GLY A 190 12.01 -34.18 -5.83
C GLY A 190 11.93 -35.63 -6.28
N ASN A 191 10.83 -36.32 -5.95
CA ASN A 191 10.57 -37.70 -6.34
C ASN A 191 10.44 -37.84 -7.87
N GLN A 192 9.74 -36.92 -8.53
CA GLN A 192 9.59 -36.92 -10.00
C GLN A 192 10.92 -36.66 -10.73
N ILE A 193 11.77 -35.78 -10.20
CA ILE A 193 13.13 -35.56 -10.74
C ILE A 193 13.94 -36.83 -10.64
N GLN A 194 13.91 -37.52 -9.49
CA GLN A 194 14.65 -38.76 -9.29
C GLN A 194 14.17 -39.85 -10.25
N ALA A 195 12.84 -40.05 -10.37
CA ALA A 195 12.25 -41.01 -11.29
C ALA A 195 12.63 -40.71 -12.75
N THR A 196 12.48 -39.46 -13.20
CA THR A 196 12.82 -39.04 -14.57
C THR A 196 14.33 -39.17 -14.85
N THR A 197 15.17 -38.92 -13.85
CA THR A 197 16.63 -39.11 -13.97
C THR A 197 16.98 -40.58 -14.17
N ILE A 198 16.34 -41.49 -13.42
CA ILE A 198 16.50 -42.94 -13.59
C ILE A 198 16.03 -43.38 -14.99
N GLU A 199 14.89 -42.86 -15.47
CA GLU A 199 14.41 -43.15 -16.82
C GLU A 199 15.41 -42.71 -17.90
N ILE A 200 16.00 -41.51 -17.78
CA ILE A 200 17.03 -41.03 -18.70
C ILE A 200 18.28 -41.92 -18.65
N GLN A 201 18.75 -42.30 -17.46
CA GLN A 201 19.90 -43.19 -17.31
C GLN A 201 19.63 -44.57 -17.91
N ASN A 202 18.43 -45.13 -17.70
CA ASN A 202 18.02 -46.39 -18.31
C ASN A 202 17.96 -46.28 -19.84
N PHE A 203 17.47 -45.16 -20.37
CA PHE A 203 17.47 -44.91 -21.83
C PHE A 203 18.89 -44.80 -22.40
N GLN A 204 19.80 -44.12 -21.71
CA GLN A 204 21.21 -44.04 -22.12
C GLN A 204 21.90 -45.41 -22.12
N ASN A 205 21.52 -46.30 -21.20
CA ASN A 205 22.04 -47.66 -21.08
C ASN A 205 21.18 -48.71 -21.81
N LEU A 206 20.35 -48.29 -22.78
CA LEU A 206 19.38 -49.17 -23.44
C LEU A 206 20.03 -50.44 -24.04
N GLN A 207 21.18 -50.30 -24.72
CA GLN A 207 21.87 -51.45 -25.30
C GLN A 207 22.35 -52.45 -24.23
N GLU A 208 22.85 -51.95 -23.10
CA GLU A 208 23.27 -52.78 -21.97
C GLU A 208 22.06 -53.54 -21.39
N ILE A 209 20.95 -52.84 -21.10
CA ILE A 209 19.72 -53.41 -20.54
C ILE A 209 19.07 -54.45 -21.48
N GLN A 210 19.14 -54.23 -22.80
CA GLN A 210 18.68 -55.20 -23.79
C GLN A 210 19.54 -56.46 -23.80
N SER A 211 20.84 -56.33 -23.53
CA SER A 211 21.81 -57.46 -23.51
C SER A 211 21.87 -58.24 -22.19
N LEU A 212 21.31 -57.71 -21.10
CA LEU A 212 21.35 -58.36 -19.79
C LEU A 212 20.63 -59.73 -19.81
N PRO A 213 21.27 -60.80 -19.29
CA PRO A 213 20.67 -62.13 -19.21
C PRO A 213 19.54 -62.17 -18.17
N LEU A 214 18.51 -62.99 -18.43
CA LEU A 214 17.45 -63.23 -17.46
C LEU A 214 17.92 -64.23 -16.38
N ALA A 215 17.49 -63.98 -15.13
CA ALA A 215 17.67 -64.95 -14.05
C ALA A 215 16.96 -66.27 -14.39
N THR A 216 17.54 -67.38 -13.97
CA THR A 216 17.03 -68.72 -14.27
C THR A 216 16.52 -69.38 -13.01
N LYS A 217 15.33 -69.98 -13.09
CA LYS A 217 14.78 -70.79 -12.00
C LYS A 217 15.74 -71.92 -11.66
N ILE A 218 15.84 -72.21 -10.36
CA ILE A 218 16.65 -73.31 -9.82
C ILE A 218 15.74 -74.50 -9.53
N ASN A 219 16.27 -75.71 -9.59
CA ASN A 219 15.47 -76.91 -9.42
C ASN A 219 15.90 -77.70 -8.18
N PHE A 220 14.96 -78.34 -7.49
CA PHE A 220 15.31 -79.30 -6.44
C PHE A 220 14.27 -80.42 -6.42
N ASN A 221 14.62 -81.54 -7.05
CA ASN A 221 13.77 -82.72 -7.13
C ASN A 221 14.22 -83.73 -6.08
N ALA A 222 13.41 -83.91 -5.05
CA ALA A 222 13.57 -84.98 -4.06
C ALA A 222 12.60 -86.14 -4.35
N PRO A 223 12.94 -87.39 -4.01
CA PRO A 223 11.99 -88.50 -4.05
C PRO A 223 10.86 -88.30 -3.03
N ASP A 224 9.76 -89.04 -3.18
CA ASP A 224 8.66 -89.00 -2.21
C ASP A 224 9.07 -89.69 -0.89
N LEU A 225 9.64 -88.89 0.01
CA LEU A 225 10.14 -89.36 1.30
C LEU A 225 9.02 -89.75 2.27
N LEU A 226 7.81 -89.19 2.11
CA LEU A 226 6.64 -89.59 2.90
C LEU A 226 6.14 -90.96 2.46
N ALA A 227 6.07 -91.22 1.16
CA ALA A 227 5.78 -92.55 0.63
C ALA A 227 6.85 -93.56 1.07
N LEU A 228 8.14 -93.18 1.08
CA LEU A 228 9.23 -94.01 1.60
C LEU A 228 9.05 -94.34 3.09
N LYS A 229 8.81 -93.33 3.94
CA LYS A 229 8.55 -93.53 5.38
C LYS A 229 7.36 -94.46 5.59
N ASN A 230 6.25 -94.24 4.87
CA ASN A 230 5.04 -95.05 4.99
C ASN A 230 5.26 -96.51 4.55
N ALA A 231 5.99 -96.73 3.46
CA ALA A 231 6.31 -98.08 2.98
C ALA A 231 7.14 -98.85 4.02
N TYR A 232 8.16 -98.21 4.59
CA TYR A 232 9.05 -98.82 5.58
C TYR A 232 8.50 -98.85 7.01
N GLY A 233 7.45 -98.07 7.30
CA GLY A 233 6.73 -98.10 8.58
C GLY A 233 5.79 -99.30 8.74
N GLN A 234 5.50 -100.04 7.66
CA GLN A 234 4.68 -101.24 7.72
C GLN A 234 5.46 -102.44 8.28
N ASN A 235 4.78 -103.31 9.02
CA ASN A 235 5.30 -104.56 9.57
C ASN A 235 4.49 -105.74 9.04
N ILE A 236 5.17 -106.85 8.71
CA ILE A 236 4.50 -108.11 8.37
C ILE A 236 4.15 -108.92 9.63
N ASP A 237 3.07 -109.69 9.60
CA ASP A 237 2.59 -110.51 10.75
C ASP A 237 3.65 -111.54 11.21
N ALA A 238 3.69 -111.83 12.52
CA ALA A 238 4.63 -112.78 13.13
C ALA A 238 4.46 -114.19 12.59
N SER A 239 3.21 -114.53 12.28
CA SER A 239 2.84 -115.82 11.72
C SER A 239 3.47 -116.10 10.35
N HIS A 240 3.78 -115.09 9.55
CA HIS A 240 4.45 -115.26 8.25
C HIS A 240 5.98 -115.39 8.38
N GLU A 241 6.63 -114.68 9.30
CA GLU A 241 8.08 -114.80 9.51
C GLU A 241 8.46 -116.10 10.22
N GLU A 242 7.71 -116.48 11.27
CA GLU A 242 7.91 -117.75 11.98
C GLU A 242 7.62 -118.94 11.06
N ALA A 243 6.59 -118.81 10.22
CA ALA A 243 6.33 -119.75 9.14
C ALA A 243 7.55 -119.88 8.22
N LYS A 244 8.07 -118.76 7.67
CA LYS A 244 9.21 -118.78 6.76
C LYS A 244 10.47 -119.38 7.40
N LYS A 245 10.82 -119.03 8.63
CA LYS A 245 11.97 -119.64 9.35
C LYS A 245 11.79 -121.14 9.57
N ARG A 246 10.58 -121.58 9.96
CA ARG A 246 10.27 -123.00 10.18
C ARG A 246 10.33 -123.79 8.88
N VAL A 247 9.83 -123.21 7.79
CA VAL A 247 9.88 -123.77 6.44
C VAL A 247 11.32 -123.84 5.92
N ASP A 248 12.10 -122.77 6.03
CA ASP A 248 13.50 -122.72 5.61
C ASP A 248 14.37 -123.72 6.39
N ALA A 249 14.18 -123.81 7.72
CA ALA A 249 14.87 -124.79 8.55
C ALA A 249 14.51 -126.23 8.16
N HIS A 250 13.23 -126.51 7.89
CA HIS A 250 12.79 -127.81 7.39
C HIS A 250 13.42 -128.14 6.02
N ILE A 251 13.43 -127.17 5.10
CA ILE A 251 14.02 -127.32 3.77
C ILE A 251 15.52 -127.62 3.89
N GLN A 252 16.25 -126.86 4.69
CA GLN A 252 17.69 -127.06 4.89
C GLN A 252 18.00 -128.44 5.49
N HIS A 253 17.17 -128.92 6.40
CA HIS A 253 17.42 -130.19 7.08
C HIS A 253 17.05 -131.42 6.23
N HIS A 254 15.98 -131.35 5.44
CA HIS A 254 15.40 -132.53 4.78
C HIS A 254 15.53 -132.55 3.25
N HIS A 255 15.80 -131.43 2.59
CA HIS A 255 15.80 -131.38 1.12
C HIS A 255 17.22 -131.34 0.55
N ALA A 256 17.57 -132.37 -0.25
CA ALA A 256 18.88 -132.47 -0.89
C ALA A 256 19.15 -131.40 -1.98
N LYS A 257 18.11 -130.73 -2.50
CA LYS A 257 18.21 -129.67 -3.52
C LYS A 257 17.34 -128.47 -3.15
N PRO A 258 17.83 -127.57 -2.27
CA PRO A 258 17.04 -126.45 -1.71
C PRO A 258 16.39 -125.55 -2.76
N ALA A 259 17.05 -125.34 -3.91
CA ALA A 259 16.59 -124.48 -4.99
C ALA A 259 15.21 -124.87 -5.58
N ASN A 260 14.81 -126.14 -5.48
CA ASN A 260 13.51 -126.63 -5.99
C ASN A 260 12.51 -126.95 -4.88
N SER A 261 12.88 -126.73 -3.61
CA SER A 261 12.09 -127.17 -2.46
C SER A 261 10.76 -126.44 -2.33
N ALA A 262 10.73 -125.14 -2.63
CA ALA A 262 9.50 -124.34 -2.59
C ALA A 262 8.42 -124.89 -3.54
N HIS A 263 8.79 -125.14 -4.80
CA HIS A 263 7.89 -125.73 -5.80
C HIS A 263 7.41 -127.12 -5.37
N PHE A 264 8.33 -127.97 -4.90
CA PHE A 264 8.01 -129.32 -4.45
C PHE A 264 7.05 -129.33 -3.26
N ILE A 265 7.26 -128.47 -2.26
CA ILE A 265 6.39 -128.38 -1.08
C ILE A 265 5.01 -127.87 -1.48
N LYS A 266 4.94 -126.81 -2.29
CA LYS A 266 3.67 -126.25 -2.76
C LYS A 266 2.86 -127.29 -3.54
N GLN A 267 3.49 -127.96 -4.50
CA GLN A 267 2.86 -129.04 -5.24
C GLN A 267 2.46 -130.20 -4.32
N GLY A 268 3.32 -130.57 -3.36
CA GLY A 268 3.04 -131.61 -2.37
C GLY A 268 1.82 -131.30 -1.51
N LEU A 269 1.66 -130.05 -1.06
CA LEU A 269 0.48 -129.59 -0.29
C LEU A 269 -0.81 -129.72 -1.09
N GLU A 270 -0.79 -129.38 -2.38
CA GLU A 270 -1.94 -129.49 -3.28
C GLU A 270 -2.36 -130.96 -3.53
N GLN A 271 -1.43 -131.91 -3.37
CA GLN A 271 -1.70 -133.34 -3.54
C GLN A 271 -2.17 -134.03 -2.24
N ILE A 272 -2.22 -133.33 -1.09
CA ILE A 272 -2.72 -133.91 0.16
C ILE A 272 -4.24 -134.07 0.05
N LYS A 273 -4.71 -135.30 0.27
CA LYS A 273 -6.13 -135.64 0.32
C LYS A 273 -6.39 -136.52 1.55
N ASP A 274 -7.53 -136.29 2.20
CA ASP A 274 -8.00 -137.06 3.37
C ASP A 274 -6.96 -137.14 4.52
N ASP A 275 -6.23 -136.05 4.75
CA ASP A 275 -5.19 -135.89 5.79
C ASP A 275 -4.11 -136.99 5.82
N ALA A 276 -3.82 -137.61 4.68
CA ALA A 276 -2.77 -138.62 4.52
C ALA A 276 -1.61 -138.10 3.65
N CYS A 277 -0.38 -138.47 4.00
CA CYS A 277 0.82 -138.12 3.25
C CYS A 277 0.78 -138.81 1.87
N PRO A 278 0.84 -138.06 0.76
CA PRO A 278 0.70 -138.61 -0.59
C PRO A 278 1.85 -139.53 -1.02
N LEU A 279 2.95 -139.58 -0.26
CA LEU A 279 4.11 -140.43 -0.56
C LEU A 279 4.14 -141.73 0.25
N CYS A 280 3.93 -141.65 1.57
CA CYS A 280 4.08 -142.80 2.46
C CYS A 280 2.76 -143.26 3.12
N SER A 281 1.64 -142.59 2.83
CA SER A 281 0.31 -142.85 3.41
C SER A 281 0.22 -142.73 4.94
N GLN A 282 1.22 -142.13 5.60
CA GLN A 282 1.13 -141.80 7.03
C GLN A 282 0.11 -140.68 7.28
N SER A 283 -0.57 -140.72 8.43
CA SER A 283 -1.50 -139.66 8.84
C SER A 283 -0.77 -138.34 9.10
N LEU A 284 -1.35 -137.22 8.65
CA LEU A 284 -0.85 -135.86 8.81
C LEU A 284 -1.57 -135.07 9.92
N THR A 285 -2.37 -135.74 10.76
CA THR A 285 -3.21 -135.11 11.80
C THR A 285 -2.49 -134.81 13.12
N GLY A 286 -1.18 -135.07 13.21
CA GLY A 286 -0.39 -134.78 14.42
C GLY A 286 -0.12 -133.29 14.56
N SER A 287 -0.17 -132.75 15.79
CA SER A 287 -0.03 -131.32 16.06
C SER A 287 1.23 -130.68 15.45
N ASP A 288 2.37 -131.37 15.51
CA ASP A 288 3.63 -130.86 14.93
C ASP A 288 3.64 -130.85 13.40
N ILE A 289 2.92 -131.79 12.78
CA ILE A 289 2.75 -131.89 11.33
C ILE A 289 1.82 -130.78 10.85
N THR A 290 0.68 -130.60 11.52
CA THR A 290 -0.28 -129.52 11.21
C THR A 290 0.39 -128.15 11.34
N ALA A 291 1.18 -127.92 12.38
CA ALA A 291 1.93 -126.67 12.55
C ALA A 291 2.95 -126.42 11.42
N LEU A 292 3.58 -127.46 10.88
CA LEU A 292 4.49 -127.32 9.73
C LEU A 292 3.72 -127.10 8.41
N LEU A 293 2.59 -127.77 8.21
CA LEU A 293 1.73 -127.59 7.03
C LEU A 293 1.11 -126.19 6.99
N ASP A 294 0.68 -125.67 8.13
CA ASP A 294 0.17 -124.30 8.25
C ASP A 294 1.30 -123.27 8.06
N ALA A 295 2.52 -123.56 8.54
CA ALA A 295 3.70 -122.78 8.21
C ALA A 295 3.99 -122.78 6.70
N TYR A 296 3.84 -123.90 5.99
CA TYR A 296 3.96 -123.88 4.53
C TYR A 296 2.89 -123.03 3.86
N ARG A 297 1.61 -123.18 4.26
CA ARG A 297 0.51 -122.40 3.70
C ARG A 297 0.70 -120.89 3.90
N SER A 298 1.14 -120.50 5.10
CA SER A 298 1.47 -119.13 5.46
C SER A 298 2.73 -118.59 4.76
N CYS A 299 3.71 -119.43 4.45
CA CYS A 299 4.94 -119.02 3.75
C CYS A 299 4.76 -118.87 2.23
N PHE A 300 3.77 -119.53 1.62
CA PHE A 300 3.59 -119.61 0.16
C PHE A 300 2.37 -118.83 -0.39
N ASP A 301 1.80 -117.90 0.39
CA ASP A 301 0.70 -117.03 -0.03
C ASP A 301 1.12 -115.78 -0.84
N GLY A 302 2.43 -115.54 -1.00
CA GLY A 302 3.02 -114.48 -1.82
C GLY A 302 3.16 -113.12 -1.15
N LEU A 303 2.47 -112.87 -0.02
CA LEU A 303 2.41 -111.56 0.64
C LEU A 303 3.77 -111.09 1.16
N TYR A 304 4.60 -112.02 1.65
CA TYR A 304 5.94 -111.69 2.13
C TYR A 304 6.90 -111.23 1.02
N ASP A 305 6.88 -111.91 -0.14
CA ASP A 305 7.81 -111.60 -1.24
C ASP A 305 7.43 -110.31 -1.97
N ASP A 306 6.12 -110.03 -2.11
CA ASP A 306 5.60 -108.77 -2.66
C ASP A 306 5.94 -107.58 -1.74
N PHE A 307 5.83 -107.76 -0.42
CA PHE A 307 6.21 -106.76 0.57
C PHE A 307 7.69 -106.40 0.48
N ILE A 308 8.58 -107.41 0.45
CA ILE A 308 10.03 -107.19 0.33
C ILE A 308 10.41 -106.56 -1.01
N THR A 309 9.74 -106.94 -2.10
CA THR A 309 9.97 -106.35 -3.42
C THR A 309 9.60 -104.87 -3.43
N THR A 310 8.46 -104.52 -2.83
CA THR A 310 8.01 -103.12 -2.70
C THR A 310 8.99 -102.30 -1.87
N LEU A 311 9.43 -102.82 -0.72
CA LEU A 311 10.44 -102.14 0.11
C LEU A 311 11.71 -101.86 -0.69
N LYS A 312 12.30 -102.88 -1.33
CA LYS A 312 13.54 -102.73 -2.12
C LYS A 312 13.40 -101.70 -3.23
N GLN A 313 12.27 -101.69 -3.97
CA GLN A 313 12.03 -100.71 -5.02
C GLN A 313 11.99 -99.28 -4.46
N SER A 314 11.29 -99.04 -3.35
CA SER A 314 11.26 -97.73 -2.70
C SER A 314 12.63 -97.33 -2.12
N GLY A 315 13.36 -98.26 -1.51
CA GLY A 315 14.71 -98.03 -1.01
C GLY A 315 15.72 -97.72 -2.12
N ASP A 316 15.60 -98.36 -3.28
CA ASP A 316 16.45 -98.09 -4.44
C ASP A 316 16.20 -96.69 -5.00
N ILE A 317 14.96 -96.21 -5.03
CA ILE A 317 14.64 -94.82 -5.43
C ILE A 317 15.38 -93.82 -4.53
N PHE A 318 15.38 -94.05 -3.21
CA PHE A 318 16.09 -93.20 -2.26
C PHE A 318 17.61 -93.26 -2.45
N ARG A 319 18.19 -94.46 -2.55
CA ARG A 319 19.65 -94.66 -2.70
C ARG A 319 20.19 -94.11 -4.02
N ASN A 320 19.40 -94.18 -5.10
CA ASN A 320 19.79 -93.69 -6.42
C ASN A 320 19.64 -92.17 -6.60
N TRP A 321 18.95 -91.47 -5.68
CA TRP A 321 18.75 -90.03 -5.77
C TRP A 321 20.06 -89.22 -5.73
N ASN A 322 21.11 -89.76 -5.10
CA ASN A 322 22.40 -89.08 -4.90
C ASN A 322 22.22 -87.64 -4.39
N MET A 323 21.70 -87.55 -3.16
CA MET A 323 21.37 -86.29 -2.48
C MET A 323 22.55 -85.30 -2.48
N GLU A 324 23.78 -85.77 -2.26
CA GLU A 324 24.98 -84.92 -2.20
C GLU A 324 25.23 -84.20 -3.53
N ALA A 325 25.16 -84.93 -4.65
CA ALA A 325 25.29 -84.34 -5.98
C ALA A 325 24.19 -83.30 -6.22
N ARG A 326 22.94 -83.61 -5.86
CA ARG A 326 21.81 -82.69 -6.07
C ARG A 326 21.91 -81.41 -5.22
N ILE A 327 22.37 -81.50 -3.97
CA ILE A 327 22.60 -80.32 -3.11
C ILE A 327 23.74 -79.46 -3.68
N ASN A 328 24.80 -80.09 -4.21
CA ASN A 328 25.90 -79.36 -4.85
C ASN A 328 25.44 -78.64 -6.12
N GLU A 329 24.70 -79.31 -7.00
CA GLU A 329 24.11 -78.74 -8.21
C GLU A 329 23.18 -77.57 -7.87
N LEU A 330 22.32 -77.71 -6.86
CA LEU A 330 21.45 -76.64 -6.37
C LEU A 330 22.27 -75.40 -5.94
N GLY A 331 23.39 -75.60 -5.24
CA GLY A 331 24.29 -74.50 -4.86
C GLY A 331 24.88 -73.76 -6.06
N THR A 332 25.29 -74.48 -7.10
CA THR A 332 25.79 -73.89 -8.34
C THR A 332 24.70 -73.15 -9.11
N GLU A 333 23.51 -73.74 -9.23
CA GLU A 333 22.34 -73.13 -9.87
C GLU A 333 21.93 -71.82 -9.16
N TYR A 334 21.90 -71.81 -7.82
CA TYR A 334 21.57 -70.64 -7.02
C TYR A 334 22.54 -69.48 -7.24
N LEU A 335 23.85 -69.72 -7.17
CA LEU A 335 24.86 -68.68 -7.39
C LEU A 335 24.77 -68.11 -8.81
N ALA A 336 24.66 -68.97 -9.83
CA ALA A 336 24.53 -68.54 -11.21
C ALA A 336 23.25 -67.72 -11.47
N SER A 337 22.14 -68.06 -10.81
CA SER A 337 20.92 -67.27 -10.87
C SER A 337 21.08 -65.92 -10.17
N LYS A 338 21.67 -65.89 -8.97
CA LYS A 338 21.92 -64.67 -8.20
C LYS A 338 22.80 -63.68 -8.96
N ASP A 339 23.89 -64.14 -9.59
CA ASP A 339 24.77 -63.30 -10.41
C ASP A 339 24.04 -62.64 -11.59
N ARG A 340 22.95 -63.26 -12.07
CA ARG A 340 22.09 -62.68 -13.11
C ARG A 340 21.06 -61.70 -12.56
N ILE A 341 20.72 -61.76 -11.27
CA ILE A 341 19.79 -60.84 -10.61
C ILE A 341 20.45 -59.50 -10.29
N GLU A 342 21.68 -59.51 -9.78
CA GLU A 342 22.38 -58.30 -9.29
C GLU A 342 22.45 -57.13 -10.30
N PRO A 343 22.73 -57.37 -11.61
CA PRO A 343 22.72 -56.30 -12.60
C PRO A 343 21.34 -55.62 -12.75
N TRP A 344 20.25 -56.38 -12.64
CA TRP A 344 18.89 -55.86 -12.76
C TRP A 344 18.51 -54.95 -11.59
N GLU A 345 19.03 -55.19 -10.39
CA GLU A 345 18.69 -54.41 -9.19
C GLU A 345 19.00 -52.91 -9.33
N LYS A 346 19.99 -52.55 -10.17
CA LYS A 346 20.32 -51.16 -10.50
C LYS A 346 19.22 -50.44 -11.28
N HIS A 347 18.39 -51.18 -12.02
CA HIS A 347 17.42 -50.63 -12.96
C HIS A 347 15.97 -50.76 -12.49
N ILE A 348 15.63 -51.86 -11.79
CA ILE A 348 14.27 -52.14 -11.30
C ILE A 348 14.15 -52.10 -9.78
N GLY A 349 15.20 -51.65 -9.09
CA GLY A 349 15.29 -51.60 -7.64
C GLY A 349 15.70 -52.94 -7.03
N LYS A 350 16.12 -52.92 -5.76
CA LYS A 350 16.55 -54.11 -5.01
C LYS A 350 15.40 -55.12 -4.91
N ILE A 351 15.69 -56.39 -5.17
CA ILE A 351 14.68 -57.44 -5.16
C ILE A 351 14.88 -58.28 -3.92
N ALA A 352 13.79 -58.46 -3.17
CA ALA A 352 13.78 -59.36 -2.04
C ALA A 352 13.64 -60.79 -2.59
N TYR A 353 14.65 -61.61 -2.35
CA TYR A 353 14.63 -63.06 -2.57
C TYR A 353 15.23 -63.76 -1.35
N PRO A 354 14.78 -64.97 -0.99
CA PRO A 354 15.33 -65.71 0.14
C PRO A 354 16.78 -66.11 -0.12
N ASP A 355 17.67 -65.86 0.83
CA ASP A 355 19.05 -66.35 0.77
C ASP A 355 19.10 -67.80 1.24
N ILE A 356 19.19 -68.73 0.29
CA ILE A 356 19.22 -70.17 0.57
C ILE A 356 20.65 -70.71 0.80
N SER A 357 21.68 -69.85 0.77
CA SER A 357 23.08 -70.28 0.93
C SER A 357 23.31 -71.02 2.25
N GLN A 358 22.71 -70.52 3.35
CA GLN A 358 22.85 -71.12 4.67
C GLN A 358 22.13 -72.47 4.75
N LEU A 359 20.94 -72.59 4.15
CA LEU A 359 20.19 -73.84 4.08
C LEU A 359 20.98 -74.91 3.29
N ILE A 360 21.57 -74.53 2.14
CA ILE A 360 22.41 -75.42 1.33
C ILE A 360 23.67 -75.86 2.11
N ALA A 361 24.29 -74.95 2.85
CA ALA A 361 25.47 -75.27 3.66
C ALA A 361 25.16 -76.25 4.81
N ALA A 362 24.07 -76.00 5.54
CA ALA A 362 23.58 -76.89 6.59
C ALA A 362 23.21 -78.28 6.03
N ALA A 363 22.53 -78.30 4.88
CA ALA A 363 22.17 -79.51 4.15
C ALA A 363 23.38 -80.38 3.83
N LYS A 364 24.50 -79.79 3.37
CA LYS A 364 25.72 -80.57 3.07
C LYS A 364 26.32 -81.27 4.28
N THR A 365 26.19 -80.71 5.49
CA THR A 365 26.86 -81.24 6.68
C THR A 365 25.96 -82.19 7.46
N GLU A 366 24.70 -81.83 7.65
CA GLU A 366 23.77 -82.57 8.50
C GLU A 366 23.04 -83.67 7.74
N LEU A 367 22.52 -83.36 6.54
CA LEU A 367 21.73 -84.33 5.78
C LEU A 367 22.57 -85.46 5.21
N GLU A 368 23.87 -85.26 4.98
CA GLU A 368 24.73 -86.34 4.49
C GLU A 368 24.82 -87.48 5.53
N THR A 369 24.91 -87.10 6.80
CA THR A 369 24.94 -88.04 7.92
C THR A 369 23.60 -88.76 8.06
N GLU A 370 22.50 -88.00 8.06
CA GLU A 370 21.14 -88.54 8.17
C GLU A 370 20.76 -89.43 6.98
N TYR A 371 21.15 -89.05 5.76
CA TYR A 371 20.95 -89.85 4.54
C TYR A 371 21.64 -91.21 4.65
N LYS A 372 22.89 -91.25 5.13
CA LYS A 372 23.63 -92.50 5.33
C LYS A 372 23.00 -93.37 6.42
N GLN A 373 22.50 -92.76 7.49
CA GLN A 373 21.79 -93.47 8.56
C GLN A 373 20.47 -94.06 8.08
N ILE A 374 19.65 -93.26 7.38
CA ILE A 374 18.40 -93.72 6.77
C ILE A 374 18.68 -94.85 5.77
N ALA A 375 19.66 -94.69 4.87
CA ALA A 375 20.01 -95.74 3.91
C ALA A 375 20.41 -97.07 4.59
N ALA A 376 21.10 -96.99 5.74
CA ALA A 376 21.44 -98.17 6.54
C ALA A 376 20.22 -98.78 7.25
N GLU A 377 19.32 -97.95 7.80
CA GLU A 377 18.05 -98.42 8.42
C GLU A 377 17.14 -99.09 7.40
N LEU A 378 17.02 -98.53 6.18
CA LEU A 378 16.27 -99.14 5.08
C LEU A 378 16.85 -100.52 4.76
N LEU A 379 18.18 -100.65 4.65
CA LEU A 379 18.83 -101.94 4.39
C LEU A 379 18.59 -102.95 5.53
N GLN A 380 18.63 -102.49 6.78
CA GLN A 380 18.35 -103.33 7.95
C GLN A 380 16.90 -103.83 7.94
N LYS A 381 15.94 -102.96 7.62
CA LYS A 381 14.52 -103.32 7.48
C LYS A 381 14.26 -104.30 6.34
N GLU A 382 14.96 -104.15 5.21
CA GLU A 382 14.91 -105.09 4.08
C GLU A 382 15.42 -106.49 4.47
N GLN A 383 16.38 -106.57 5.40
CA GLN A 383 16.93 -107.84 5.91
C GLN A 383 16.12 -108.41 7.09
N ASN A 384 15.45 -107.55 7.87
CA ASN A 384 14.61 -107.89 9.00
C ASN A 384 13.28 -107.12 8.96
N PRO A 385 12.24 -107.63 8.27
CA PRO A 385 11.00 -106.89 7.99
C PRO A 385 10.18 -106.48 9.21
N ARG A 386 10.54 -106.94 10.41
CA ARG A 386 9.91 -106.56 11.68
C ARG A 386 10.65 -105.49 12.46
N SER A 387 11.87 -105.10 12.04
CA SER A 387 12.58 -104.03 12.74
C SER A 387 11.80 -102.73 12.63
N GLU A 388 11.65 -102.00 13.72
CA GLU A 388 11.07 -100.66 13.65
C GLU A 388 12.07 -99.71 12.99
N ILE A 389 11.56 -98.77 12.19
CA ILE A 389 12.37 -97.67 11.67
C ILE A 389 12.44 -96.55 12.71
N ASN A 390 13.50 -95.74 12.66
CA ASN A 390 13.61 -94.58 13.52
C ASN A 390 12.75 -93.43 12.98
N GLU A 391 11.47 -93.42 13.33
CA GLU A 391 10.54 -92.38 12.87
C GLU A 391 11.04 -90.94 13.08
N PRO A 392 11.60 -90.57 14.26
CA PRO A 392 12.18 -89.23 14.46
C PRO A 392 13.29 -88.86 13.46
N LEU A 393 14.14 -89.81 13.06
CA LEU A 393 15.19 -89.58 12.07
C LEU A 393 14.59 -89.30 10.68
N PHE A 394 13.58 -90.08 10.28
CA PHE A 394 12.86 -89.85 9.02
C PHE A 394 12.12 -88.52 9.02
N ASP A 395 11.42 -88.18 10.10
CA ASP A 395 10.67 -86.93 10.21
C ASP A 395 11.60 -85.71 10.15
N GLY A 396 12.72 -85.73 10.87
CA GLY A 396 13.72 -84.66 10.82
C GLY A 396 14.34 -84.51 9.43
N PHE A 397 14.64 -85.62 8.75
CA PHE A 397 15.17 -85.58 7.38
C PHE A 397 14.14 -85.04 6.38
N ILE A 398 12.88 -85.49 6.47
CA ILE A 398 11.77 -85.01 5.64
C ILE A 398 11.55 -83.52 5.85
N GLU A 399 11.53 -83.04 7.09
CA GLU A 399 11.34 -81.62 7.42
C GLU A 399 12.43 -80.77 6.76
N LYS A 400 13.70 -81.17 6.88
CA LYS A 400 14.83 -80.45 6.28
C LYS A 400 14.80 -80.46 4.75
N ILE A 401 14.46 -81.58 4.11
CA ILE A 401 14.31 -81.66 2.64
C ILE A 401 13.13 -80.81 2.15
N THR A 402 12.03 -80.79 2.93
CA THR A 402 10.86 -79.94 2.65
C THR A 402 11.24 -78.46 2.75
N ALA A 403 12.00 -78.07 3.78
CA ALA A 403 12.48 -76.70 3.94
C ALA A 403 13.34 -76.22 2.74
N ILE A 404 14.18 -77.09 2.18
CA ILE A 404 14.94 -76.77 0.94
C ILE A 404 13.98 -76.60 -0.24
N THR A 405 13.00 -77.49 -0.39
CA THR A 405 12.01 -77.46 -1.48
C THR A 405 11.16 -76.18 -1.44
N ASP A 406 10.70 -75.79 -0.26
CA ASP A 406 9.92 -74.56 -0.03
C ASP A 406 10.76 -73.30 -0.28
N ALA A 407 12.02 -73.30 0.15
CA ALA A 407 12.93 -72.20 -0.08
C ALA A 407 13.24 -72.00 -1.58
N VAL A 408 13.45 -73.10 -2.32
CA VAL A 408 13.60 -73.09 -3.78
C VAL A 408 12.33 -72.57 -4.48
N THR A 409 11.16 -73.01 -4.03
CA THR A 409 9.88 -72.54 -4.56
C THR A 409 9.70 -71.05 -4.35
N THR A 410 9.99 -70.55 -3.15
CA THR A 410 9.93 -69.12 -2.79
C THR A 410 10.93 -68.28 -3.59
N TYR A 411 12.15 -68.80 -3.79
CA TYR A 411 13.17 -68.16 -4.63
C TYR A 411 12.71 -68.05 -6.08
N ASN A 412 12.17 -69.13 -6.65
CA ASN A 412 11.66 -69.14 -8.02
C ASN A 412 10.46 -68.21 -8.21
N GLN A 413 9.59 -68.06 -7.19
CA GLN A 413 8.52 -67.07 -7.20
C GLN A 413 9.07 -65.64 -7.28
N SER A 414 10.18 -65.36 -6.57
CA SER A 414 10.84 -64.04 -6.63
C SER A 414 11.37 -63.72 -8.05
N ILE A 415 11.77 -64.74 -8.81
CA ILE A 415 12.16 -64.60 -10.23
C ILE A 415 10.93 -64.34 -11.10
N ASP A 416 9.81 -65.02 -10.86
CA ASP A 416 8.56 -64.76 -11.59
C ASP A 416 8.05 -63.33 -11.35
N ASP A 417 8.14 -62.85 -10.12
CA ASP A 417 7.71 -61.49 -9.75
C ASP A 417 8.62 -60.40 -10.35
N MET A 418 9.86 -60.75 -10.71
CA MET A 418 10.80 -59.86 -11.41
C MET A 418 10.46 -59.72 -12.90
N ALA A 419 9.99 -60.79 -13.55
CA ALA A 419 9.69 -60.80 -14.98
C ALA A 419 8.79 -59.66 -15.47
N PRO A 420 7.65 -59.32 -14.82
CA PRO A 420 6.82 -58.19 -15.26
C PRO A 420 7.52 -56.84 -15.11
N LYS A 421 8.38 -56.65 -14.09
CA LYS A 421 9.16 -55.41 -13.91
C LYS A 421 10.18 -55.22 -15.02
N ILE A 422 10.87 -56.29 -15.41
CA ILE A 422 11.81 -56.26 -16.55
C ILE A 422 11.07 -55.97 -17.86
N SER A 423 9.94 -56.64 -18.08
CA SER A 423 9.12 -56.43 -19.28
C SER A 423 8.59 -55.00 -19.38
N ALA A 424 8.09 -54.45 -18.27
CA ALA A 424 7.62 -53.06 -18.21
C ALA A 424 8.75 -52.05 -18.47
N LEU A 425 9.93 -52.27 -17.88
CA LEU A 425 11.10 -51.42 -18.13
C LEU A 425 11.49 -51.43 -19.62
N ARG A 426 11.61 -52.62 -20.23
CA ARG A 426 11.97 -52.74 -21.65
C ARG A 426 10.93 -52.09 -22.57
N ALA A 427 9.63 -52.33 -22.34
CA ALA A 427 8.56 -51.71 -23.12
C ALA A 427 8.52 -50.18 -22.98
N GLY A 428 8.80 -49.67 -21.77
CA GLY A 428 8.93 -48.23 -21.51
C GLY A 428 10.09 -47.61 -22.29
N LEU A 429 11.23 -48.29 -22.36
CA LEU A 429 12.41 -47.83 -23.09
C LEU A 429 12.20 -47.78 -24.60
N ASP A 430 11.43 -48.71 -25.18
CA ASP A 430 11.15 -48.74 -26.62
C ASP A 430 10.27 -47.56 -27.10
N THR A 431 9.48 -46.98 -26.19
CA THR A 431 8.57 -45.86 -26.50
C THR A 431 9.09 -44.51 -26.01
N ALA A 432 10.14 -44.50 -25.20
CA ALA A 432 10.73 -43.30 -24.64
C ALA A 432 11.46 -42.47 -25.69
N ASN A 433 11.41 -41.15 -25.53
CA ASN A 433 12.17 -40.20 -26.34
C ASN A 433 13.06 -39.37 -25.41
N LEU A 434 14.38 -39.43 -25.61
CA LEU A 434 15.36 -38.73 -24.77
C LEU A 434 15.11 -37.23 -24.69
N ASP A 435 14.76 -36.58 -25.80
CA ASP A 435 14.50 -35.15 -25.85
C ASP A 435 13.29 -34.80 -24.98
N THR A 436 12.23 -35.63 -25.02
CA THR A 436 11.03 -35.41 -24.20
C THR A 436 11.31 -35.59 -22.70
N LEU A 437 12.13 -36.58 -22.33
CA LEU A 437 12.52 -36.81 -20.94
C LEU A 437 13.45 -35.70 -20.42
N GLN A 438 14.39 -35.23 -21.25
CA GLN A 438 15.25 -34.10 -20.93
C GLN A 438 14.44 -32.82 -20.73
N LEU A 439 13.48 -32.53 -21.60
CA LEU A 439 12.58 -31.40 -21.44
C LEU A 439 11.75 -31.48 -20.16
N LYS A 440 11.19 -32.65 -19.85
CA LYS A 440 10.47 -32.88 -18.59
C LYS A 440 11.38 -32.65 -17.37
N LEU A 441 12.63 -33.10 -17.44
CA LEU A 441 13.61 -32.87 -16.37
C LEU A 441 13.96 -31.38 -16.23
N GLU A 442 14.09 -30.63 -17.32
CA GLU A 442 14.27 -29.17 -17.30
C GLU A 442 13.07 -28.47 -16.62
N GLU A 443 11.83 -28.86 -16.98
CA GLU A 443 10.61 -28.31 -16.37
C GLU A 443 10.56 -28.58 -14.86
N LEU A 444 10.82 -29.81 -14.43
CA LEU A 444 10.81 -30.17 -13.02
C LEU A 444 11.90 -29.44 -12.22
N ASN A 445 13.10 -29.27 -12.79
CA ASN A 445 14.16 -28.49 -12.15
C ASN A 445 13.80 -27.01 -12.04
N LEU A 446 13.08 -26.46 -13.02
CA LEU A 446 12.57 -25.10 -12.96
C LEU A 446 11.53 -24.94 -11.84
N ILE A 447 10.61 -25.90 -11.70
CA ILE A 447 9.63 -25.93 -10.60
C ILE A 447 10.36 -26.03 -9.25
N LYS A 448 11.35 -26.92 -9.14
CA LYS A 448 12.17 -27.06 -7.93
C LYS A 448 12.88 -25.76 -7.57
N LYS A 449 13.44 -25.05 -8.54
CA LYS A 449 14.04 -23.71 -8.33
C LYS A 449 12.97 -22.73 -7.82
N ARG A 450 11.80 -22.69 -8.44
CA ARG A 450 10.70 -21.79 -8.07
C ARG A 450 10.17 -22.04 -6.65
N LEU A 451 10.24 -23.27 -6.15
CA LEU A 451 9.86 -23.67 -4.79
C LEU A 451 10.91 -23.35 -3.72
N THR A 452 12.06 -22.77 -4.08
CA THR A 452 13.03 -22.27 -3.09
C THR A 452 12.47 -21.05 -2.35
N THR A 453 12.85 -20.89 -1.09
CA THR A 453 12.40 -19.78 -0.24
C THR A 453 12.75 -18.40 -0.80
N GLU A 454 13.92 -18.28 -1.43
CA GLU A 454 14.38 -17.05 -2.09
C GLU A 454 13.45 -16.65 -3.25
N GLU A 455 13.10 -17.60 -4.11
CA GLU A 455 12.23 -17.38 -5.27
C GLU A 455 10.77 -17.18 -4.86
N GLU A 456 10.30 -17.87 -3.81
CA GLU A 456 8.98 -17.65 -3.24
C GLU A 456 8.83 -16.24 -2.66
N THR A 457 9.83 -15.76 -1.93
CA THR A 457 9.88 -14.39 -1.43
C THR A 457 9.86 -13.38 -2.58
N PHE A 458 10.71 -13.58 -3.59
CA PHE A 458 10.75 -12.74 -4.79
C PHE A 458 9.37 -12.64 -5.48
N CYS A 459 8.73 -13.78 -5.71
CA CYS A 459 7.44 -13.85 -6.40
C CYS A 459 6.30 -13.22 -5.60
N THR A 460 6.32 -13.39 -4.27
CA THR A 460 5.34 -12.79 -3.36
C THR A 460 5.46 -11.26 -3.37
N GLU A 461 6.68 -10.74 -3.24
CA GLU A 461 6.95 -9.31 -3.32
C GLU A 461 6.58 -8.73 -4.69
N TYR A 462 6.89 -9.44 -5.78
CA TYR A 462 6.53 -9.02 -7.13
C TYR A 462 5.00 -8.95 -7.32
N LYS A 463 4.26 -9.98 -6.88
CA LYS A 463 2.79 -10.00 -6.91
C LYS A 463 2.18 -8.86 -6.09
N ALA A 464 2.73 -8.59 -4.90
CA ALA A 464 2.29 -7.49 -4.04
C ALA A 464 2.52 -6.12 -4.71
N LEU A 465 3.71 -5.87 -5.27
CA LEU A 465 4.03 -4.64 -6.00
C LEU A 465 3.12 -4.43 -7.22
N LYS A 466 2.87 -5.49 -8.00
CA LYS A 466 1.98 -5.46 -9.17
C LYS A 466 0.55 -5.06 -8.75
N THR A 467 0.02 -5.72 -7.73
CA THR A 467 -1.32 -5.44 -7.18
C THR A 467 -1.43 -4.01 -6.63
N GLU A 468 -0.41 -3.54 -5.92
CA GLU A 468 -0.39 -2.17 -5.37
C GLU A 468 -0.33 -1.12 -6.48
N SER A 469 0.48 -1.32 -7.52
CA SER A 469 0.55 -0.44 -8.70
C SER A 469 -0.79 -0.38 -9.45
N GLU A 470 -1.45 -1.52 -9.66
CA GLU A 470 -2.77 -1.61 -10.30
C GLU A 470 -3.85 -0.88 -9.48
N LYS A 471 -3.87 -1.06 -8.16
CA LYS A 471 -4.77 -0.32 -7.25
C LYS A 471 -4.52 1.19 -7.31
N LEU A 472 -3.26 1.62 -7.27
CA LEU A 472 -2.91 3.04 -7.37
C LEU A 472 -3.30 3.62 -8.74
N ALA A 473 -3.26 2.83 -9.82
CA ALA A 473 -3.77 3.27 -11.12
C ALA A 473 -5.28 3.56 -11.08
N GLN A 474 -6.06 2.67 -10.46
CA GLN A 474 -7.51 2.84 -10.28
C GLN A 474 -7.85 4.03 -9.37
N ASP A 475 -7.10 4.23 -8.28
CA ASP A 475 -7.25 5.39 -7.39
C ASP A 475 -7.01 6.70 -8.15
N VAL A 476 -5.94 6.76 -8.96
CA VAL A 476 -5.59 7.93 -9.79
C VAL A 476 -6.68 8.23 -10.82
N GLU A 477 -7.21 7.20 -11.49
CA GLU A 477 -8.30 7.36 -12.46
C GLU A 477 -9.57 7.89 -11.78
N THR A 478 -9.96 7.28 -10.65
CA THR A 478 -11.14 7.69 -9.88
C THR A 478 -11.05 9.13 -9.40
N LEU A 479 -9.91 9.52 -8.79
CA LEU A 479 -9.68 10.88 -8.32
C LEU A 479 -9.63 11.89 -9.47
N THR A 480 -9.12 11.50 -10.64
CA THR A 480 -9.13 12.35 -11.84
C THR A 480 -10.55 12.63 -12.29
N ILE A 481 -11.42 11.61 -12.34
CA ILE A 481 -12.83 11.75 -12.69
C ILE A 481 -13.56 12.64 -11.67
N GLN A 482 -13.35 12.42 -10.38
CA GLN A 482 -13.96 13.22 -9.31
C GLN A 482 -13.55 14.69 -9.39
N LEU A 483 -12.27 14.96 -9.65
CA LEU A 483 -11.76 16.32 -9.78
C LEU A 483 -12.32 17.02 -11.03
N ASP A 484 -12.44 16.33 -12.16
CA ASP A 484 -13.05 16.87 -13.39
C ASP A 484 -14.55 17.15 -13.20
N GLN A 485 -15.29 16.24 -12.56
CA GLN A 485 -16.70 16.46 -12.22
C GLN A 485 -16.89 17.65 -11.27
N HIS A 486 -16.01 17.80 -10.27
CA HIS A 486 -16.02 18.95 -9.36
C HIS A 486 -15.67 20.26 -10.06
N ALA A 487 -14.70 20.26 -10.97
CA ALA A 487 -14.38 21.43 -11.78
C ALA A 487 -15.58 21.85 -12.65
N LYS A 488 -16.26 20.89 -13.28
CA LYS A 488 -17.48 21.13 -14.08
C LYS A 488 -18.65 21.64 -13.27
N SER A 489 -18.85 21.16 -12.05
CA SER A 489 -19.95 21.63 -11.19
C SER A 489 -19.77 23.10 -10.76
N ILE A 490 -18.53 23.56 -10.63
CA ILE A 490 -18.20 24.97 -10.32
C ILE A 490 -18.26 25.84 -11.57
N LEU A 491 -17.57 25.43 -12.64
CA LEU A 491 -17.46 26.23 -13.86
C LEU A 491 -18.78 26.30 -14.65
N GLY A 492 -19.60 25.25 -14.56
CA GLY A 492 -20.74 25.06 -15.46
C GLY A 492 -20.30 24.52 -16.83
N ASP A 493 -21.15 24.69 -17.84
CA ASP A 493 -20.85 24.36 -19.23
C ASP A 493 -20.87 25.62 -20.11
N ASP A 494 -20.51 25.49 -21.39
CA ASP A 494 -20.46 26.62 -22.33
C ASP A 494 -21.83 27.33 -22.48
N SER A 495 -22.93 26.64 -22.19
CA SER A 495 -24.29 27.20 -22.25
C SER A 495 -24.70 27.90 -20.94
N ASN A 496 -24.05 27.58 -19.83
CA ASN A 496 -24.27 28.15 -18.50
C ASN A 496 -22.97 28.22 -17.69
N PRO A 497 -22.06 29.17 -18.00
CA PRO A 497 -20.76 29.26 -17.34
C PRO A 497 -20.90 29.95 -15.98
N LEU A 498 -21.27 29.18 -14.95
CA LEU A 498 -21.68 29.66 -13.62
C LEU A 498 -20.64 30.57 -12.95
N PHE A 499 -19.41 30.08 -12.78
CA PHE A 499 -18.35 30.86 -12.09
C PHE A 499 -17.91 32.08 -12.90
N GLU A 500 -17.86 31.97 -14.24
CA GLU A 500 -17.57 33.09 -15.14
C GLU A 500 -18.65 34.18 -15.04
N SER A 501 -19.92 33.75 -15.01
CA SER A 501 -21.08 34.65 -14.90
C SER A 501 -21.10 35.37 -13.56
N ASP A 502 -20.77 34.68 -12.46
CA ASP A 502 -20.65 35.28 -11.14
C ASP A 502 -19.54 36.34 -11.07
N ILE A 503 -18.35 36.05 -11.63
CA ILE A 503 -17.26 37.03 -11.71
C ILE A 503 -17.70 38.25 -12.51
N ASN A 504 -18.30 38.03 -13.68
CA ASN A 504 -18.76 39.11 -14.56
C ASN A 504 -19.87 39.95 -13.92
N GLN A 505 -20.76 39.35 -13.12
CA GLN A 505 -21.75 40.08 -12.35
C GLN A 505 -21.10 40.97 -11.30
N VAL A 506 -20.09 40.47 -10.58
CA VAL A 506 -19.35 41.28 -9.59
C VAL A 506 -18.57 42.41 -10.27
N LEU A 507 -17.94 42.16 -11.42
CA LEU A 507 -17.26 43.18 -12.23
C LEU A 507 -18.23 44.28 -12.68
N GLU A 508 -19.41 43.90 -13.19
CA GLU A 508 -20.46 44.84 -13.60
C GLU A 508 -20.97 45.68 -12.42
N ASP A 509 -21.24 45.03 -11.28
CA ASP A 509 -21.65 45.71 -10.04
C ASP A 509 -20.60 46.70 -9.55
N LEU A 510 -19.32 46.44 -9.79
CA LEU A 510 -18.20 47.34 -9.45
C LEU A 510 -17.95 48.43 -10.49
N GLY A 511 -18.68 48.44 -11.61
CA GLY A 511 -18.52 49.43 -12.69
C GLY A 511 -17.30 49.18 -13.59
N ALA A 512 -16.90 47.92 -13.76
CA ALA A 512 -15.88 47.53 -14.72
C ALA A 512 -16.45 47.50 -16.14
N GLU A 513 -15.68 48.01 -17.12
CA GLU A 513 -16.04 48.03 -18.54
C GLU A 513 -15.45 46.84 -19.32
N PHE A 514 -15.07 45.78 -18.59
CA PHE A 514 -14.48 44.56 -19.13
C PHE A 514 -15.08 43.32 -18.48
N ARG A 515 -14.98 42.20 -19.17
CA ARG A 515 -15.49 40.89 -18.73
C ARG A 515 -14.43 39.82 -18.92
N ILE A 516 -14.54 38.71 -18.20
CA ILE A 516 -13.79 37.48 -18.50
C ILE A 516 -14.61 36.59 -19.44
N LYS A 517 -13.93 35.81 -20.28
CA LYS A 517 -14.50 34.81 -21.19
C LYS A 517 -13.66 33.55 -21.22
N LYS A 518 -14.29 32.41 -21.54
CA LYS A 518 -13.64 31.11 -21.72
C LYS A 518 -12.85 30.68 -20.49
N LEU A 519 -13.45 30.82 -19.31
CA LEU A 519 -12.85 30.35 -18.07
C LEU A 519 -12.81 28.81 -18.07
N GLU A 520 -11.61 28.26 -18.23
CA GLU A 520 -11.35 26.82 -18.27
C GLU A 520 -10.29 26.43 -17.23
N ILE A 521 -10.44 25.26 -16.64
CA ILE A 521 -9.37 24.61 -15.88
C ILE A 521 -8.76 23.53 -16.76
N LYS A 522 -7.53 23.73 -17.22
CA LYS A 522 -6.78 22.73 -17.98
C LYS A 522 -5.92 21.88 -17.07
N MET A 523 -6.11 20.58 -17.18
CA MET A 523 -5.19 19.59 -16.60
C MET A 523 -3.96 19.49 -17.51
N ASP A 524 -2.78 19.87 -17.03
CA ASP A 524 -1.55 19.60 -17.78
C ASP A 524 -1.26 18.08 -17.74
N GLY A 525 -1.43 17.39 -18.87
CA GLY A 525 -1.14 15.96 -18.98
C GLY A 525 0.34 15.60 -18.87
N ARG A 526 1.26 16.58 -18.98
CA ARG A 526 2.72 16.40 -18.90
C ARG A 526 3.28 16.74 -17.52
N LYS A 527 2.70 17.71 -16.82
CA LYS A 527 3.09 18.05 -15.44
C LYS A 527 2.30 17.20 -14.46
N LYS A 528 3.00 16.58 -13.50
CA LYS A 528 2.43 15.64 -12.54
C LYS A 528 1.35 16.23 -11.61
N THR A 529 1.15 17.55 -11.58
CA THR A 529 0.63 18.24 -10.38
C THR A 529 -0.25 19.49 -10.58
N ALA A 530 -0.35 20.12 -11.75
CA ALA A 530 -0.98 21.45 -11.86
C ALA A 530 -2.16 21.50 -12.83
N SER A 531 -3.34 21.78 -12.28
CA SER A 531 -4.46 22.35 -13.03
C SER A 531 -4.18 23.83 -13.26
N GLN A 532 -4.33 24.33 -14.48
CA GLN A 532 -4.11 25.73 -14.83
C GLN A 532 -5.44 26.38 -15.21
N THR A 533 -5.78 27.48 -14.56
CA THR A 533 -6.91 28.30 -15.02
C THR A 533 -6.48 29.14 -16.21
N ILE A 534 -7.27 29.07 -17.28
CA ILE A 534 -7.13 29.88 -18.48
C ILE A 534 -8.43 30.64 -18.67
N PHE A 535 -8.32 31.93 -19.00
CA PHE A 535 -9.44 32.74 -19.44
C PHE A 535 -8.93 33.75 -20.48
N ALA A 536 -9.83 34.51 -21.07
CA ALA A 536 -9.55 35.68 -21.89
C ALA A 536 -10.29 36.88 -21.31
N LEU A 537 -9.81 38.08 -21.58
CA LEU A 537 -10.57 39.29 -21.32
C LEU A 537 -11.36 39.69 -22.55
N GLU A 538 -12.54 40.26 -22.34
CA GLU A 538 -13.31 40.97 -23.34
C GLU A 538 -13.39 42.44 -22.94
N ILE A 539 -12.86 43.31 -23.81
CA ILE A 539 -12.84 44.76 -23.62
C ILE A 539 -13.40 45.36 -24.91
N LEU A 540 -14.47 46.15 -24.81
CA LEU A 540 -15.15 46.74 -25.98
C LEU A 540 -15.55 45.69 -27.05
N GLY A 541 -15.96 44.50 -26.63
CA GLY A 541 -16.31 43.39 -27.52
C GLY A 541 -15.13 42.70 -28.21
N GLN A 542 -13.89 43.09 -27.90
CA GLN A 542 -12.67 42.50 -28.44
C GLN A 542 -12.02 41.57 -27.42
N SER A 543 -11.58 40.39 -27.88
CA SER A 543 -10.89 39.43 -27.02
C SER A 543 -9.41 39.80 -26.88
N VAL A 544 -8.95 39.89 -25.63
CA VAL A 544 -7.56 40.11 -25.26
C VAL A 544 -7.04 38.87 -24.56
N SER A 545 -5.97 38.28 -25.10
CA SER A 545 -5.33 37.09 -24.53
C SER A 545 -4.52 37.43 -23.27
N LEU A 546 -4.47 36.46 -22.35
CA LEU A 546 -3.61 36.49 -21.15
C LEU A 546 -2.14 36.18 -21.46
N ALA A 547 -1.85 35.60 -22.62
CA ALA A 547 -0.49 35.23 -23.00
C ALA A 547 0.38 36.47 -23.25
N ALA A 548 1.68 36.35 -22.96
CA ALA A 548 2.68 37.38 -23.24
C ALA A 548 2.80 37.59 -24.76
N ALA A 549 2.01 38.52 -25.30
CA ALA A 549 2.22 39.05 -26.63
C ALA A 549 3.31 40.13 -26.60
N ASN A 550 3.88 40.42 -27.78
CA ASN A 550 4.83 41.52 -27.97
C ASN A 550 4.27 42.83 -27.36
N GLN A 551 5.14 43.70 -26.82
CA GLN A 551 4.73 44.99 -26.23
C GLN A 551 3.90 45.86 -27.19
N ASN A 552 4.02 45.63 -28.50
CA ASN A 552 3.32 46.34 -29.57
C ASN A 552 1.89 45.79 -29.87
N GLN A 553 1.34 44.89 -29.06
CA GLN A 553 -0.02 44.37 -29.22
C GLN A 553 -0.82 44.50 -27.92
N PRO A 554 -2.15 44.71 -27.98
CA PRO A 554 -3.02 44.67 -26.81
C PRO A 554 -2.89 43.33 -26.09
N ASN A 555 -2.57 43.38 -24.81
CA ASN A 555 -2.43 42.24 -23.92
C ASN A 555 -2.87 42.60 -22.50
N PHE A 556 -3.00 41.60 -21.64
CA PHE A 556 -3.40 41.81 -20.24
C PHE A 556 -2.59 42.89 -19.51
N LYS A 557 -1.27 42.98 -19.75
CA LYS A 557 -0.36 43.90 -19.06
C LYS A 557 -0.61 45.37 -19.43
N ASN A 558 -0.83 45.65 -20.72
CA ASN A 558 -0.90 47.02 -21.25
C ASN A 558 -2.33 47.53 -21.50
N THR A 559 -3.36 46.66 -21.41
CA THR A 559 -4.76 47.03 -21.71
C THR A 559 -5.58 47.36 -20.46
N LEU A 560 -5.28 46.77 -19.30
CA LEU A 560 -5.95 47.10 -18.03
C LEU A 560 -5.14 48.07 -17.18
N SER A 561 -5.82 49.04 -16.56
CA SER A 561 -5.23 49.91 -15.54
C SER A 561 -4.91 49.13 -14.26
N GLU A 562 -4.06 49.67 -13.38
CA GLU A 562 -3.82 49.06 -12.05
C GLU A 562 -5.11 48.96 -11.23
N GLY A 563 -6.01 49.95 -11.35
CA GLY A 563 -7.33 49.91 -10.70
C GLY A 563 -8.23 48.79 -11.24
N ASP A 564 -8.21 48.53 -12.54
CA ASP A 564 -8.98 47.45 -13.16
C ASP A 564 -8.41 46.07 -12.81
N LYS A 565 -7.08 45.92 -12.72
CA LYS A 565 -6.44 44.70 -12.21
C LYS A 565 -6.85 44.42 -10.76
N GLY A 566 -6.84 45.44 -9.91
CA GLY A 566 -7.34 45.33 -8.53
C GLY A 566 -8.82 44.95 -8.48
N THR A 567 -9.64 45.53 -9.36
CA THR A 567 -11.08 45.23 -9.46
C THR A 567 -11.31 43.77 -9.89
N LEU A 568 -10.55 43.25 -10.85
CA LEU A 568 -10.58 41.84 -11.24
C LEU A 568 -10.18 40.92 -10.08
N ALA A 569 -9.11 41.27 -9.35
CA ALA A 569 -8.66 40.49 -8.20
C ALA A 569 -9.71 40.44 -7.10
N PHE A 570 -10.34 41.58 -6.83
CA PHE A 570 -11.43 41.69 -5.85
C PHE A 570 -12.66 40.88 -6.29
N ALA A 571 -13.04 40.92 -7.57
CA ALA A 571 -14.16 40.13 -8.10
C ALA A 571 -13.90 38.62 -8.00
N LEU A 572 -12.70 38.16 -8.32
CA LEU A 572 -12.30 36.76 -8.16
C LEU A 572 -12.31 36.33 -6.69
N PHE A 573 -11.79 37.16 -5.79
CA PHE A 573 -11.82 36.90 -4.36
C PHE A 573 -13.24 36.78 -3.83
N LEU A 574 -14.12 37.75 -4.10
CA LEU A 574 -15.53 37.70 -3.67
C LEU A 574 -16.27 36.49 -4.25
N THR A 575 -16.04 36.15 -5.51
CA THR A 575 -16.67 34.98 -6.13
C THR A 575 -16.18 33.67 -5.52
N SER A 576 -14.89 33.59 -5.18
CA SER A 576 -14.34 32.43 -4.46
C SER A 576 -14.96 32.28 -3.06
N LEU A 577 -15.18 33.37 -2.34
CA LEU A 577 -15.84 33.36 -1.02
C LEU A 577 -17.30 32.91 -1.13
N LYS A 578 -18.05 33.39 -2.13
CA LYS A 578 -19.45 33.00 -2.35
C LYS A 578 -19.60 31.49 -2.57
N ASN A 579 -18.59 30.85 -3.16
CA ASN A 579 -18.56 29.42 -3.41
C ASN A 579 -17.92 28.60 -2.27
N ASP A 580 -17.50 29.26 -1.18
CA ASP A 580 -17.00 28.58 0.02
C ASP A 580 -18.17 28.19 0.94
N PRO A 581 -18.44 26.89 1.13
CA PRO A 581 -19.54 26.44 2.00
C PRO A 581 -19.33 26.80 3.49
N SER A 582 -18.13 27.24 3.87
CA SER A 582 -17.78 27.63 5.23
C SER A 582 -17.81 29.15 5.48
N LEU A 583 -18.17 29.96 4.48
CA LEU A 583 -18.18 31.42 4.55
C LEU A 583 -18.91 31.97 5.77
N SER A 584 -20.06 31.39 6.13
CA SER A 584 -20.88 31.83 7.29
C SER A 584 -20.14 31.77 8.62
N ASN A 585 -19.06 30.99 8.70
CA ASN A 585 -18.23 30.83 9.88
C ASN A 585 -16.88 31.55 9.77
N ALA A 586 -16.60 32.20 8.65
CA ALA A 586 -15.30 32.78 8.32
C ALA A 586 -15.17 34.26 8.72
N LEU A 587 -13.94 34.64 9.06
CA LEU A 587 -13.50 36.04 9.19
C LEU A 587 -12.88 36.48 7.86
N VAL A 588 -13.34 37.60 7.30
CA VAL A 588 -12.78 38.18 6.08
C VAL A 588 -12.13 39.52 6.40
N VAL A 589 -10.86 39.68 6.03
CA VAL A 589 -10.07 40.90 6.25
C VAL A 589 -9.74 41.54 4.92
N PHE A 590 -10.00 42.83 4.79
CA PHE A 590 -9.64 43.64 3.62
C PHE A 590 -8.66 44.73 4.04
N ASP A 591 -7.46 44.76 3.45
CA ASP A 591 -6.48 45.83 3.64
C ASP A 591 -6.39 46.68 2.37
N ASP A 592 -6.99 47.87 2.39
CA ASP A 592 -7.19 48.73 1.21
C ASP A 592 -7.76 47.96 0.00
N PRO A 593 -9.02 47.46 0.07
CA PRO A 593 -9.57 46.56 -0.94
C PRO A 593 -9.45 47.08 -2.38
N LEU A 594 -9.63 48.38 -2.60
CA LEU A 594 -9.36 49.01 -3.89
C LEU A 594 -8.76 50.40 -3.67
N SER A 595 -7.54 50.63 -4.15
CA SER A 595 -6.86 51.93 -4.12
C SER A 595 -7.19 52.72 -5.39
N SER A 596 -7.29 54.05 -5.27
CA SER A 596 -7.55 54.97 -6.40
C SER A 596 -8.81 54.66 -7.23
N MET A 597 -9.98 54.73 -6.60
CA MET A 597 -11.28 54.62 -7.28
C MET A 597 -11.99 55.96 -7.38
N ASP A 598 -12.73 56.16 -8.47
CA ASP A 598 -13.75 57.20 -8.54
C ASP A 598 -14.85 56.96 -7.48
N GLU A 599 -15.67 57.98 -7.25
CA GLU A 599 -16.72 57.96 -6.22
C GLU A 599 -17.76 56.84 -6.41
N HIS A 600 -18.10 56.52 -7.66
CA HIS A 600 -19.10 55.51 -7.97
C HIS A 600 -18.57 54.10 -7.68
N ARG A 601 -17.37 53.77 -8.16
CA ARG A 601 -16.72 52.49 -7.88
C ARG A 601 -16.44 52.30 -6.38
N ARG A 602 -16.07 53.38 -5.68
CA ARG A 602 -15.91 53.38 -4.22
C ARG A 602 -17.22 53.03 -3.51
N TYR A 603 -18.33 53.64 -3.90
CA TYR A 603 -19.67 53.32 -3.37
C TYR A 603 -20.04 51.85 -3.55
N ASN A 604 -19.84 51.32 -4.75
CA ASN A 604 -20.19 49.94 -5.08
C ASN A 604 -19.33 48.94 -4.30
N THR A 605 -18.06 49.26 -4.07
CA THR A 605 -17.18 48.48 -3.19
C THR A 605 -17.72 48.45 -1.77
N CYS A 606 -18.11 49.60 -1.20
CA CYS A 606 -18.72 49.67 0.11
C CYS A 606 -20.01 48.82 0.20
N LYS A 607 -20.85 48.87 -0.84
CA LYS A 607 -22.07 48.06 -0.96
C LYS A 607 -21.76 46.56 -0.93
N LYS A 608 -20.75 46.11 -1.69
CA LYS A 608 -20.35 44.69 -1.73
C LYS A 608 -19.78 44.20 -0.40
N LEU A 609 -18.98 45.02 0.28
CA LEU A 609 -18.47 44.69 1.62
C LEU A 609 -19.59 44.60 2.66
N ALA A 610 -20.58 45.50 2.59
CA ALA A 610 -21.76 45.44 3.45
C ALA A 610 -22.65 44.20 3.17
N GLU A 611 -22.74 43.78 1.91
CA GLU A 611 -23.45 42.54 1.54
C GLU A 611 -22.70 41.30 2.01
N LEU A 612 -21.38 41.28 1.91
CA LEU A 612 -20.54 40.19 2.40
C LEU A 612 -20.61 40.05 3.92
N SER A 613 -20.67 41.16 4.67
CA SER A 613 -20.72 41.10 6.13
C SER A 613 -21.99 40.47 6.70
N GLN A 614 -23.05 40.38 5.89
CA GLN A 614 -24.27 39.63 6.21
C GLN A 614 -24.16 38.13 5.91
N GLN A 615 -23.14 37.72 5.14
CA GLN A 615 -22.96 36.34 4.67
C GLN A 615 -21.85 35.58 5.42
N CYS A 616 -20.96 36.29 6.11
CA CYS A 616 -19.87 35.69 6.89
C CYS A 616 -19.96 36.02 8.38
N ALA A 617 -19.10 35.38 9.19
CA ALA A 617 -19.09 35.59 10.63
C ALA A 617 -18.57 36.97 11.02
N GLN A 618 -17.61 37.50 10.26
CA GLN A 618 -17.03 38.81 10.52
C GLN A 618 -16.33 39.40 9.28
N VAL A 619 -16.49 40.70 9.06
CA VAL A 619 -15.70 41.49 8.10
C VAL A 619 -14.92 42.57 8.83
N ILE A 620 -13.62 42.64 8.55
CA ILE A 620 -12.74 43.71 9.00
C ILE A 620 -12.19 44.42 7.77
N THR A 621 -12.50 45.70 7.61
CA THR A 621 -12.01 46.51 6.49
C THR A 621 -11.09 47.60 6.99
N LEU A 622 -9.84 47.58 6.56
CA LEU A 622 -8.86 48.60 6.86
C LEU A 622 -8.71 49.53 5.66
N SER A 623 -8.74 50.85 5.88
CA SER A 623 -8.56 51.83 4.80
C SER A 623 -7.74 53.03 5.25
N HIS A 624 -6.89 53.55 4.35
CA HIS A 624 -6.26 54.87 4.51
C HIS A 624 -7.11 56.02 3.96
N ASN A 625 -8.18 55.71 3.23
CA ASN A 625 -8.99 56.71 2.56
C ASN A 625 -10.15 57.15 3.47
N ARG A 626 -10.08 58.40 3.98
CA ARG A 626 -11.12 59.04 4.80
C ARG A 626 -12.51 58.96 4.14
N HIS A 627 -12.60 59.29 2.85
CA HIS A 627 -13.87 59.26 2.12
C HIS A 627 -14.46 57.86 2.00
N PHE A 628 -13.61 56.82 1.88
CA PHE A 628 -14.06 55.44 1.90
C PHE A 628 -14.70 55.07 3.24
N VAL A 629 -14.07 55.46 4.35
CA VAL A 629 -14.57 55.16 5.71
C VAL A 629 -15.91 55.86 5.97
N LEU A 630 -16.03 57.14 5.60
CA LEU A 630 -17.30 57.88 5.71
C LEU A 630 -18.39 57.26 4.84
N GLN A 631 -18.05 56.82 3.63
CA GLN A 631 -19.00 56.18 2.72
C GLN A 631 -19.42 54.78 3.20
N MET A 632 -18.52 54.02 3.83
CA MET A 632 -18.85 52.76 4.50
C MET A 632 -19.88 52.99 5.61
N GLU A 633 -19.71 54.05 6.40
CA GLU A 633 -20.64 54.41 7.46
C GLU A 633 -22.04 54.73 6.91
N GLU A 634 -22.11 55.51 5.84
CA GLU A 634 -23.37 55.81 5.15
C GLU A 634 -24.04 54.56 4.57
N VAL A 635 -23.27 53.66 3.96
CA VAL A 635 -23.78 52.40 3.40
C VAL A 635 -24.29 51.48 4.50
N TYR A 636 -23.53 51.36 5.60
CA TYR A 636 -23.92 50.54 6.74
C TYR A 636 -25.21 51.04 7.40
N LYS A 637 -25.36 52.37 7.55
CA LYS A 637 -26.62 53.01 7.98
C LYS A 637 -27.77 52.69 7.03
N LYS A 638 -27.59 52.89 5.71
CA LYS A 638 -28.64 52.63 4.69
C LYS A 638 -29.09 51.17 4.66
N LYS A 639 -28.17 50.23 4.90
CA LYS A 639 -28.42 48.79 4.92
C LYS A 639 -28.88 48.27 6.29
N ASN A 640 -29.01 49.13 7.30
CA ASN A 640 -29.41 48.80 8.68
C ASN A 640 -28.54 47.68 9.30
N LEU A 641 -27.22 47.74 9.12
CA LEU A 641 -26.32 46.79 9.76
C LEU A 641 -26.33 47.00 11.29
N THR A 642 -26.39 45.90 12.04
CA THR A 642 -26.40 45.94 13.50
C THR A 642 -25.02 46.31 14.03
N SER A 643 -24.94 47.44 14.74
CA SER A 643 -23.78 47.86 15.55
C SER A 643 -22.41 47.79 14.84
N PRO A 644 -22.21 48.43 13.67
CA PRO A 644 -20.90 48.48 13.04
C PRO A 644 -19.88 49.22 13.93
N ARG A 645 -18.62 48.78 13.92
CA ARG A 645 -17.53 49.42 14.65
C ARG A 645 -16.64 50.23 13.73
N PHE A 646 -16.24 51.40 14.23
CA PHE A 646 -15.31 52.28 13.56
C PHE A 646 -14.14 52.57 14.51
N ILE A 647 -12.94 52.23 14.07
CA ILE A 647 -11.71 52.28 14.85
C ILE A 647 -10.68 53.11 14.09
N LYS A 648 -9.82 53.83 14.80
CA LYS A 648 -8.71 54.60 14.23
C LYS A 648 -7.37 54.04 14.71
N ILE A 649 -6.41 53.89 13.79
CA ILE A 649 -4.99 53.77 14.15
C ILE A 649 -4.34 55.15 14.02
N GLN A 650 -4.06 55.78 15.16
CA GLN A 650 -3.47 57.12 15.22
C GLN A 650 -2.07 57.11 15.81
N ARG A 651 -1.37 58.26 15.72
CA ARG A 651 -0.05 58.46 16.31
C ARG A 651 -0.16 59.12 17.67
N LYS A 652 0.49 58.53 18.67
CA LYS A 652 0.79 59.19 19.94
C LYS A 652 1.81 60.31 19.74
N ALA A 653 1.93 61.19 20.73
CA ALA A 653 3.01 62.19 20.81
C ALA A 653 4.42 61.55 20.73
N THR A 654 4.58 60.31 21.24
CA THR A 654 5.82 59.53 21.15
C THR A 654 6.13 59.01 19.75
N LYS A 655 5.29 59.32 18.76
CA LYS A 655 5.28 58.78 17.38
C LYS A 655 4.99 57.29 17.30
N ASP A 656 4.62 56.62 18.39
CA ASP A 656 4.12 55.25 18.36
C ASP A 656 2.67 55.22 17.88
N SER A 657 2.25 54.10 17.31
CA SER A 657 0.86 53.89 16.91
C SER A 657 0.02 53.38 18.08
N GLU A 658 -1.24 53.81 18.11
CA GLU A 658 -2.27 53.33 19.03
C GLU A 658 -3.59 53.09 18.31
N ILE A 659 -4.46 52.30 18.94
CA ILE A 659 -5.78 51.92 18.44
C ILE A 659 -6.80 52.59 19.36
N VAL A 660 -7.67 53.42 18.80
CA VAL A 660 -8.70 54.18 19.51
C VAL A 660 -10.03 54.10 18.75
N ALA A 661 -11.15 54.43 19.42
CA ALA A 661 -12.42 54.57 18.72
C ALA A 661 -12.35 55.71 17.70
N LEU A 662 -12.98 55.51 16.53
CA LEU A 662 -13.09 56.55 15.52
C LEU A 662 -14.31 57.42 15.81
N ASP A 663 -14.07 58.71 16.01
CA ASP A 663 -15.13 59.71 15.97
C ASP A 663 -15.44 60.05 14.49
N ILE A 664 -16.52 59.48 13.97
CA ILE A 664 -16.95 59.67 12.58
C ILE A 664 -17.34 61.13 12.31
N GLU A 665 -17.93 61.82 13.28
CA GLU A 665 -18.36 63.20 13.09
C GLU A 665 -17.15 64.14 13.07
N GLU A 666 -16.14 63.89 13.92
CA GLU A 666 -14.85 64.59 13.85
C GLU A 666 -14.13 64.34 12.53
N GLU A 667 -14.17 63.11 12.02
CA GLU A 667 -13.65 62.82 10.68
C GLU A 667 -14.50 63.45 9.57
N ARG A 668 -15.77 63.81 9.78
CA ARG A 668 -16.58 64.49 8.74
C ARG A 668 -16.22 65.97 8.59
N LYS A 669 -15.64 66.57 9.62
CA LYS A 669 -15.27 67.99 9.62
C LYS A 669 -14.15 68.30 8.63
N GLU A 670 -14.37 69.32 7.82
CA GLU A 670 -13.33 69.97 7.03
C GLU A 670 -12.44 70.86 7.92
N GLN A 671 -11.23 71.18 7.45
CA GLN A 671 -10.24 71.94 8.24
C GLN A 671 -10.81 73.25 8.81
N HIS A 672 -11.68 73.93 8.05
CA HIS A 672 -12.34 75.15 8.52
C HIS A 672 -13.19 74.93 9.78
N HIS A 673 -13.98 73.86 9.83
CA HIS A 673 -14.81 73.54 10.99
C HIS A 673 -13.95 73.13 12.19
N LYS A 674 -12.84 72.41 11.94
CA LYS A 674 -11.87 72.05 12.99
C LYS A 674 -11.24 73.29 13.61
N ASN A 675 -10.84 74.27 12.77
CA ASN A 675 -10.32 75.54 13.27
C ASN A 675 -11.35 76.29 14.13
N ILE A 676 -12.64 76.30 13.73
CA ILE A 676 -13.70 76.91 14.54
C ILE A 676 -13.87 76.20 15.88
N ASP A 677 -13.88 74.86 15.89
CA ASP A 677 -14.00 74.07 17.11
C ASP A 677 -12.80 74.25 18.04
N ASP A 678 -11.59 74.34 17.48
CA ASP A 678 -10.35 74.62 18.21
C ASP A 678 -10.39 76.01 18.84
N LEU A 679 -10.80 77.05 18.08
CA LEU A 679 -11.00 78.41 18.60
C LEU A 679 -12.02 78.42 19.75
N ASN A 680 -13.16 77.75 19.57
CA ASN A 680 -14.20 77.66 20.60
C ASN A 680 -13.71 76.90 21.84
N THR A 681 -12.98 75.80 21.65
CA THR A 681 -12.39 75.01 22.74
C THR A 681 -11.35 75.84 23.50
N TYR A 682 -10.58 76.68 22.80
CA TYR A 682 -9.55 77.54 23.39
C TYR A 682 -10.11 78.55 24.41
N LEU A 683 -11.39 78.91 24.29
CA LEU A 683 -12.08 79.76 25.27
C LEU A 683 -12.15 79.14 26.67
N THR A 684 -12.11 77.81 26.77
CA THR A 684 -12.25 77.07 28.04
C THR A 684 -11.03 76.21 28.39
N SER A 685 -10.12 75.98 27.44
CA SER A 685 -9.00 75.04 27.55
C SER A 685 -7.73 75.59 26.89
N ASP A 686 -6.59 75.59 27.59
CA ASP A 686 -5.29 76.04 27.05
C ASP A 686 -4.54 74.89 26.35
N HIS A 687 -5.15 74.34 25.29
CA HIS A 687 -4.67 73.12 24.62
C HIS A 687 -3.73 73.37 23.44
N LYS A 688 -3.56 74.62 23.01
CA LYS A 688 -2.66 75.04 21.91
C LYS A 688 -1.88 76.28 22.32
N THR A 689 -0.78 76.57 21.62
CA THR A 689 0.00 77.78 21.91
C THR A 689 -0.78 79.03 21.47
N THR A 690 -0.53 80.15 22.13
CA THR A 690 -1.19 81.41 21.74
C THR A 690 -0.84 81.82 20.32
N ALA A 691 0.38 81.56 19.85
CA ALA A 691 0.80 81.79 18.46
C ALA A 691 -0.06 80.99 17.46
N ASP A 692 -0.30 79.70 17.70
CA ASP A 692 -1.13 78.88 16.82
C ASP A 692 -2.57 79.42 16.74
N ILE A 693 -3.11 79.89 17.86
CA ILE A 693 -4.46 80.48 17.91
C ILE A 693 -4.51 81.83 17.18
N GLN A 694 -3.45 82.65 17.26
CA GLN A 694 -3.36 83.92 16.52
C GLN A 694 -3.39 83.69 15.00
N ASP A 695 -2.67 82.68 14.51
CA ASP A 695 -2.67 82.32 13.09
C ASP A 695 -4.05 81.77 12.67
N MET A 696 -4.65 80.94 13.52
CA MET A 696 -5.94 80.30 13.25
C MET A 696 -7.10 81.28 13.13
N ILE A 697 -7.09 82.39 13.87
CA ILE A 697 -8.09 83.47 13.73
C ILE A 697 -8.12 83.98 12.28
N ARG A 698 -6.95 84.31 11.73
CA ARG A 698 -6.82 84.82 10.37
C ARG A 698 -7.25 83.79 9.34
N GLU A 699 -6.74 82.57 9.44
CA GLU A 699 -7.08 81.48 8.52
C GLU A 699 -8.59 81.22 8.48
N THR A 700 -9.21 81.20 9.66
CA THR A 700 -10.65 80.92 9.79
C THR A 700 -11.48 82.01 9.14
N LEU A 701 -11.19 83.28 9.42
CA LEU A 701 -11.89 84.41 8.80
C LEU A 701 -11.69 84.45 7.29
N GLU A 702 -10.47 84.22 6.82
CA GLU A 702 -10.14 84.26 5.40
C GLU A 702 -10.88 83.18 4.61
N VAL A 703 -10.88 81.94 5.12
CA VAL A 703 -11.63 80.82 4.51
C VAL A 703 -13.12 81.09 4.56
N HIS A 704 -13.65 81.58 5.69
CA HIS A 704 -15.08 81.86 5.84
C HIS A 704 -15.58 82.91 4.83
N LEU A 705 -14.87 84.04 4.71
CA LEU A 705 -15.23 85.11 3.79
C LEU A 705 -15.10 84.67 2.33
N LYS A 706 -14.04 83.93 1.99
CA LYS A 706 -13.85 83.38 0.63
C LYS A 706 -14.95 82.39 0.25
N PHE A 707 -15.38 81.55 1.20
CA PHE A 707 -16.47 80.60 0.99
C PHE A 707 -17.80 81.34 0.82
N LYS A 708 -18.18 82.19 1.78
CA LYS A 708 -19.46 82.90 1.80
C LYS A 708 -19.64 83.86 0.62
N PHE A 709 -18.59 84.59 0.27
CA PHE A 709 -18.64 85.61 -0.78
C PHE A 709 -17.92 85.20 -2.07
N TYR A 710 -17.81 83.90 -2.34
CA TYR A 710 -17.09 83.34 -3.50
C TYR A 710 -17.36 84.09 -4.81
N LEU A 711 -18.63 84.31 -5.18
CA LEU A 711 -18.99 84.99 -6.43
C LEU A 711 -18.49 86.45 -6.51
N HIS A 712 -18.37 87.13 -5.38
CA HIS A 712 -17.93 88.53 -5.32
C HIS A 712 -16.40 88.63 -5.35
N LEU A 713 -15.70 87.61 -4.86
CA LEU A 713 -14.24 87.58 -4.73
C LEU A 713 -13.54 86.85 -5.89
N LYS A 714 -14.25 85.96 -6.61
CA LYS A 714 -13.70 85.19 -7.72
C LYS A 714 -13.10 86.09 -8.79
N GLY A 715 -11.89 85.75 -9.25
CA GLY A 715 -11.21 86.44 -10.35
C GLY A 715 -10.54 87.77 -9.98
N ARG A 716 -10.60 88.20 -8.71
CA ARG A 716 -10.02 89.47 -8.25
C ARG A 716 -8.58 89.38 -7.75
N GLY A 717 -8.01 88.18 -7.63
CA GLY A 717 -6.60 87.99 -7.22
C GLY A 717 -6.24 88.59 -5.86
N LEU A 718 -7.21 88.69 -4.93
CA LEU A 718 -7.04 89.36 -3.65
C LEU A 718 -6.09 88.57 -2.74
N ILE A 719 -5.10 89.26 -2.17
CA ILE A 719 -4.11 88.69 -1.25
C ILE A 719 -4.31 89.35 0.12
N GLY A 720 -4.57 88.53 1.14
CA GLY A 720 -4.69 88.99 2.53
C GLY A 720 -6.11 89.34 2.97
N LEU A 721 -6.37 89.09 4.26
CA LEU A 721 -7.67 89.24 4.89
C LEU A 721 -8.19 90.69 4.86
N GLY A 722 -7.31 91.69 5.02
CA GLY A 722 -7.67 93.11 4.97
C GLY A 722 -8.19 93.55 3.59
N THR A 723 -7.55 93.12 2.50
CA THR A 723 -7.98 93.46 1.13
C THR A 723 -9.29 92.77 0.75
N ILE A 724 -9.52 91.56 1.29
CA ILE A 724 -10.81 90.87 1.20
C ILE A 724 -11.90 91.70 1.91
N ALA A 725 -11.64 92.15 3.14
CA ALA A 725 -12.58 92.97 3.90
C ALA A 725 -12.91 94.29 3.18
N ASP A 726 -11.90 95.02 2.68
CA ASP A 726 -12.09 96.27 1.91
C ASP A 726 -12.96 96.07 0.68
N THR A 727 -12.70 94.99 -0.06
CA THR A 727 -13.47 94.66 -1.26
C THR A 727 -14.92 94.37 -0.90
N LEU A 728 -15.16 93.61 0.17
CA LEU A 728 -16.51 93.28 0.62
C LEU A 728 -17.26 94.50 1.17
N GLN A 729 -16.58 95.40 1.88
CA GLN A 729 -17.16 96.66 2.35
C GLN A 729 -17.53 97.57 1.17
N GLY A 730 -16.63 97.75 0.20
CA GLY A 730 -16.89 98.56 -1.00
C GLY A 730 -18.05 98.01 -1.87
N LEU A 731 -18.36 96.72 -1.73
CA LEU A 731 -19.51 96.07 -2.35
C LEU A 731 -20.76 96.02 -1.45
N ASN A 732 -20.73 96.69 -0.28
CA ASN A 732 -21.78 96.68 0.75
C ASN A 732 -22.19 95.27 1.20
N LYS A 733 -21.24 94.31 1.23
CA LYS A 733 -21.47 92.92 1.68
C LYS A 733 -21.18 92.71 3.16
N ILE A 734 -20.36 93.58 3.74
CA ILE A 734 -20.12 93.66 5.18
C ILE A 734 -20.27 95.13 5.61
N THR A 735 -20.59 95.36 6.89
CA THR A 735 -20.71 96.71 7.43
C THR A 735 -19.34 97.36 7.60
N VAL A 736 -19.31 98.69 7.75
CA VAL A 736 -18.07 99.42 8.09
C VAL A 736 -17.48 98.89 9.40
N GLU A 737 -18.33 98.59 10.38
CA GLU A 737 -17.94 98.01 11.67
C GLU A 737 -17.31 96.62 11.51
N HIS A 738 -17.95 95.72 10.75
CA HIS A 738 -17.39 94.39 10.46
C HIS A 738 -16.06 94.48 9.72
N CYS A 739 -15.93 95.39 8.73
CA CYS A 739 -14.67 95.60 8.02
C CYS A 739 -13.55 96.08 8.96
N ALA A 740 -13.84 97.05 9.83
CA ALA A 740 -12.89 97.54 10.82
C ALA A 740 -12.45 96.41 11.77
N LYS A 741 -13.40 95.60 12.27
CA LYS A 741 -13.08 94.49 13.17
C LYS A 741 -12.29 93.37 12.49
N ILE A 742 -12.60 93.02 11.23
CA ILE A 742 -11.78 92.06 10.46
C ILE A 742 -10.35 92.57 10.30
N LYS A 743 -10.16 93.86 10.05
CA LYS A 743 -8.82 94.45 9.89
C LYS A 743 -8.03 94.48 11.20
N GLU A 744 -8.69 94.74 12.32
CA GLU A 744 -8.11 94.63 13.66
C GLU A 744 -7.62 93.20 13.91
N LEU A 745 -8.50 92.20 13.70
CA LEU A 745 -8.17 90.78 13.86
C LEU A 745 -7.09 90.32 12.87
N ALA A 746 -7.07 90.84 11.64
CA ALA A 746 -6.02 90.58 10.67
C ALA A 746 -4.65 91.14 11.09
N GLY A 747 -4.63 92.19 11.92
CA GLY A 747 -3.42 92.79 12.46
C GLY A 747 -2.69 91.92 13.48
N LEU A 748 -3.37 90.92 14.06
CA LEU A 748 -2.83 90.03 15.10
C LEU A 748 -1.77 89.05 14.58
N SER A 749 -1.80 88.72 13.29
CA SER A 749 -0.93 87.70 12.66
C SER A 749 -0.11 88.26 11.48
N ASN A 750 0.05 89.59 11.38
CA ASN A 750 0.84 90.20 10.31
C ASN A 750 2.34 90.22 10.65
N ASP A 751 3.12 89.34 10.01
CA ASP A 751 4.52 89.60 9.72
C ASP A 751 4.66 90.60 8.57
N ALA A 752 5.66 91.48 8.67
CA ALA A 752 5.93 92.59 7.75
C ALA A 752 6.24 92.13 6.32
N HIS A 753 5.22 91.97 5.48
CA HIS A 753 5.41 91.96 4.03
C HIS A 753 5.55 93.39 3.52
N HIS A 754 6.74 94.00 3.63
CA HIS A 754 7.32 94.97 2.67
C HIS A 754 8.76 95.35 3.09
N GLY A 755 9.78 94.78 2.40
CA GLY A 755 11.10 95.39 2.17
C GLY A 755 12.08 95.61 3.35
N ASN A 756 13.18 94.85 3.37
CA ASN A 756 14.53 95.16 3.89
C ASN A 756 14.74 96.21 5.02
N LEU A 757 13.90 96.20 6.07
CA LEU A 757 14.20 96.80 7.38
C LEU A 757 13.76 95.80 8.47
N PRO A 758 14.51 95.65 9.59
CA PRO A 758 14.10 94.78 10.67
C PRO A 758 12.86 95.38 11.35
N ALA A 759 11.69 94.81 11.08
CA ALA A 759 10.45 95.14 11.75
C ALA A 759 10.40 94.47 13.15
N PRO A 760 9.71 95.06 14.14
CA PRO A 760 9.51 94.43 15.43
C PRO A 760 8.68 93.15 15.25
N VAL A 761 9.13 92.07 15.89
CA VAL A 761 8.42 90.79 15.98
C VAL A 761 6.98 91.09 16.43
N SER A 762 5.97 90.64 15.67
CA SER A 762 4.58 90.65 16.14
C SER A 762 4.56 90.00 17.52
N ALA A 763 4.26 90.77 18.56
CA ALA A 763 4.32 90.25 19.91
C ALA A 763 3.29 89.14 20.03
N THR A 764 3.74 87.91 20.29
CA THR A 764 2.85 86.80 20.59
C THR A 764 1.99 87.20 21.79
N LEU A 765 0.67 87.25 21.60
CA LEU A 765 -0.24 87.66 22.66
C LEU A 765 -0.19 86.67 23.81
N SER A 766 -0.36 87.17 25.03
CA SER A 766 -0.63 86.30 26.18
C SER A 766 -2.02 85.69 26.06
N ARG A 767 -2.27 84.63 26.85
CA ARG A 767 -3.54 83.93 26.85
C ARG A 767 -4.73 84.85 27.18
N ASP A 768 -4.55 85.77 28.12
CA ASP A 768 -5.62 86.69 28.53
C ASP A 768 -5.92 87.75 27.46
N GLU A 769 -4.91 88.15 26.68
CA GLU A 769 -5.03 89.14 25.60
C GLU A 769 -5.68 88.55 24.34
N ILE A 770 -5.45 87.28 24.03
CA ILE A 770 -6.01 86.65 22.82
C ILE A 770 -7.46 86.16 23.00
N LEU A 771 -7.88 85.88 24.24
CA LEU A 771 -9.23 85.37 24.52
C LEU A 771 -10.37 86.28 24.01
N PRO A 772 -10.32 87.62 24.19
CA PRO A 772 -11.29 88.54 23.59
C PRO A 772 -11.32 88.42 22.05
N GLU A 773 -10.16 88.35 21.40
CA GLU A 773 -10.08 88.27 19.93
C GLU A 773 -10.65 86.96 19.37
N VAL A 774 -10.49 85.85 20.10
CA VAL A 774 -11.14 84.58 19.77
C VAL A 774 -12.66 84.69 19.87
N ARG A 775 -13.19 85.31 20.94
CA ARG A 775 -14.65 85.54 21.08
C ARG A 775 -15.18 86.43 19.97
N ASP A 776 -14.47 87.50 19.66
CA ASP A 776 -14.85 88.43 18.61
C ASP A 776 -14.82 87.76 17.24
N THR A 777 -13.82 86.91 16.98
CA THR A 777 -13.75 86.10 15.76
C THR A 777 -14.96 85.20 15.61
N LEU A 778 -15.30 84.41 16.65
CA LEU A 778 -16.46 83.51 16.62
C LEU A 778 -17.78 84.29 16.45
N ALA A 779 -17.95 85.39 17.18
CA ALA A 779 -19.13 86.25 17.05
C ALA A 779 -19.24 86.89 15.66
N LEU A 780 -18.11 87.20 15.02
CA LEU A 780 -18.07 87.78 13.68
C LEU A 780 -18.45 86.74 12.61
N LEU A 781 -18.02 85.48 12.77
CA LEU A 781 -18.41 84.37 11.89
C LEU A 781 -19.91 84.09 11.94
N GLU A 782 -20.57 84.32 13.08
CA GLU A 782 -22.04 84.18 13.20
C GLU A 782 -22.80 85.36 12.55
N LYS A 783 -22.25 86.57 12.66
CA LYS A 783 -22.90 87.81 12.18
C LYS A 783 -22.71 88.06 10.69
N ILE A 784 -21.55 87.70 10.14
CA ILE A 784 -21.22 87.89 8.71
C ILE A 784 -21.76 86.75 7.92
#